data_AF-A0A5C6EL20-F1
#
_entry.id   AF-A0A5C6EL20-F1
#
_cell.length_a   1.000
_cell.length_b   1.000
_cell.length_c   1.000
_cell.angle_alpha   90.00
_cell.angle_beta   90.00
_cell.angle_gamma   90.00
#
_symmetry.space_group_name_H-M   'P 1'
#
loop_
_entity.id
_entity.type
_entity.pdbx_description
1 polymer ?
#
loop_
_entity_poly.entity_id
_entity_poly.type
_entity_poly.pdbx_seq_one_letter_code
_entity_poly.pdbx_strand_id
1 'polypeptide(L)'
;MRSRFQFHLVTCLLVLLGAMAVVAMPSFSRGPAIDDVGPTTVVGRVVDVDGKAVSQATVTVQSRLPASVSTATVQVTTDVSGGFTVEVSGNPIAFQQWKIVANTSDGSQAGFFRYSGLKEATVDSKIEIKVEPTKAYTINVVVADSKPVADAQVAIQFGYPHLVDGLRTDADGKISVYAAKSERVDAVIAWKDGVGFDYEVYALGRDQKSDLKTAVPEFPGDGETLRLDGASPVTVNVVDTAGEPIEGVRLYPWILRKESANRELNLSYFTDAMSQSTDASGATTFAWMPKWQTSGVTIWPTADGYTRTRANYDPAVDVGELTVTLDQLVTIRGRVLDPAGEPAGGIAVHATGEGYGWDGGRDVTKSADDGTYELQVPPEQVYMVTASNDDWVADAVPSFVVNSGKPVEGIDLTLRKPTRLTGLLTAEPSGEALKNERVIVYQFGDDLGSITGASIANPENSRRYVRPMAVNVTKTDYDGRFEFLLGNGSYDIRPPRQEKAEEFDVSGEAALTIDVTTEIQAKIKLTGVVRHQEDDRPLSGIRLSAVSQRFRGDDWQALTDKDGTFAVERLGEPTYVLAMNDDKSLGAVSILPGDQSTLEMKLEKTGSAFGVLHKTDSAEPAAAEKIRFGIRIPDENNQTWSNRFGGLAVTDSEGRFRLEGLVPGWEYDLNLESRPDGSIPSLKSITIVSVLQVDMGAMNIPAPRKPYVPPTLDERIAGAMGVKGSAQERFDRAIPRCRINKQKLLIVLGKPDEPQVRQFMGLRYEDSDFRKIRDDFLIMALSTEDPAMAADVEKLFEGFDARVDEESMSFSLALVDADGDLIAHSSEVDLIEQDELSKDAVIEWLRSHLDEPIDAKKLLSDTLAKAKKENKRVLVQETAAWCGPCHLLSDYLDGNRAWEADYLWIKMDHRFTGAREIMVDLRDGSNGGIPWFAILDANGEKLATSNHFESGDNIGFPSSQHGQTHFKKMLLDTKITMSEDEISALVERLKKDE
;
A
#
# COMPACT_ATOMS: atom_id res chain seq x y z
N MET A 1 -7.97 21.15 4.40
CA MET A 1 -7.04 20.91 3.27
C MET A 1 -5.95 19.88 3.57
N ARG A 2 -6.15 18.99 4.56
CA ARG A 2 -5.31 17.82 4.84
C ARG A 2 -6.03 16.59 4.30
N SER A 3 -5.77 16.17 3.06
CA SER A 3 -6.26 14.87 2.57
C SER A 3 -5.49 14.30 1.36
N ARG A 4 -4.29 14.79 1.01
CA ARG A 4 -3.59 14.32 -0.22
C ARG A 4 -2.12 13.94 -0.08
N PHE A 5 -1.60 13.75 1.12
CA PHE A 5 -0.22 13.30 1.32
C PHE A 5 -0.17 12.08 2.23
N GLN A 6 -0.43 10.89 1.67
CA GLN A 6 -0.05 9.62 2.31
C GLN A 6 -0.19 8.43 1.34
N PHE A 7 0.62 8.43 0.28
CA PHE A 7 0.93 7.23 -0.50
C PHE A 7 2.45 7.01 -0.53
N HIS A 8 3.08 6.96 0.64
CA HIS A 8 4.50 6.65 0.79
C HIS A 8 4.68 5.64 1.92
N LEU A 9 4.45 4.35 1.61
CA LEU A 9 5.13 3.20 2.22
C LEU A 9 4.67 1.89 1.52
N VAL A 10 4.93 1.74 0.22
CA VAL A 10 4.71 0.44 -0.46
C VAL A 10 5.82 0.23 -1.49
N THR A 11 7.04 -0.02 -1.01
CA THR A 11 8.14 -0.42 -1.89
C THR A 11 9.10 -1.31 -1.13
N CYS A 12 8.68 -2.54 -0.84
CA CYS A 12 9.50 -3.77 -0.77
C CYS A 12 8.70 -4.93 -0.16
N LEU A 13 7.59 -5.33 -0.81
CA LEU A 13 7.11 -6.72 -0.86
C LEU A 13 5.98 -6.84 -1.91
N LEU A 14 6.22 -6.29 -3.11
CA LEU A 14 5.28 -6.32 -4.24
C LEU A 14 5.27 -7.68 -4.97
N VAL A 15 5.30 -8.78 -4.20
CA VAL A 15 5.06 -10.15 -4.70
C VAL A 15 3.75 -10.73 -4.14
N LEU A 16 3.04 -10.05 -3.22
CA LEU A 16 1.90 -10.67 -2.52
C LEU A 16 0.54 -9.94 -2.60
N LEU A 17 0.44 -8.78 -3.25
CA LEU A 17 -0.83 -8.03 -3.34
C LEU A 17 -1.64 -8.23 -4.63
N GLY A 18 -1.26 -9.21 -5.46
CA GLY A 18 -1.92 -9.50 -6.73
C GLY A 18 -2.82 -10.75 -6.76
N ALA A 19 -3.08 -11.43 -5.64
CA ALA A 19 -3.82 -12.71 -5.62
C ALA A 19 -5.35 -12.54 -5.47
N MET A 20 -5.96 -11.48 -6.01
CA MET A 20 -7.43 -11.38 -6.14
C MET A 20 -7.86 -11.60 -7.59
N ALA A 21 -7.68 -12.85 -8.05
CA ALA A 21 -8.48 -13.43 -9.12
C ALA A 21 -9.03 -14.79 -8.66
N VAL A 22 -9.44 -14.88 -7.39
CA VAL A 22 -10.69 -15.58 -7.10
C VAL A 22 -11.77 -14.60 -7.55
N VAL A 23 -12.76 -15.07 -8.30
CA VAL A 23 -13.99 -14.32 -8.52
C VAL A 23 -14.34 -13.66 -7.20
N ALA A 24 -14.38 -12.32 -7.14
CA ALA A 24 -15.03 -11.63 -6.04
C ALA A 24 -16.50 -12.04 -6.11
N MET A 25 -16.78 -13.21 -5.53
CA MET A 25 -18.11 -13.58 -5.09
C MET A 25 -18.49 -12.52 -4.06
N PRO A 26 -19.76 -12.08 -4.04
CA PRO A 26 -20.21 -11.19 -2.98
C PRO A 26 -19.88 -11.89 -1.67
N SER A 27 -19.16 -11.21 -0.77
CA SER A 27 -19.05 -11.60 0.63
C SER A 27 -18.51 -13.02 0.85
N PHE A 28 -17.34 -13.16 1.48
CA PHE A 28 -17.16 -14.31 2.38
C PHE A 28 -18.13 -14.11 3.56
N SER A 29 -19.42 -14.30 3.30
CA SER A 29 -20.41 -14.59 4.31
C SER A 29 -19.95 -15.91 4.92
N ARG A 30 -19.55 -15.85 6.18
CA ARG A 30 -19.72 -17.03 7.01
C ARG A 30 -21.21 -17.34 6.91
N GLY A 31 -21.53 -18.54 6.43
CA GLY A 31 -22.91 -19.02 6.45
C GLY A 31 -23.43 -19.04 7.88
N PRO A 32 -24.72 -19.37 8.07
CA PRO A 32 -25.34 -19.42 9.40
C PRO A 32 -24.51 -20.25 10.39
N ALA A 33 -24.71 -19.97 11.68
CA ALA A 33 -24.09 -20.70 12.77
C ALA A 33 -24.17 -22.22 12.55
N ILE A 34 -23.10 -22.90 13.02
CA ILE A 34 -22.75 -24.31 12.75
C ILE A 34 -23.90 -25.31 13.03
N ASP A 35 -24.83 -24.95 13.91
CA ASP A 35 -25.92 -25.83 14.36
C ASP A 35 -27.18 -25.79 13.47
N ASP A 36 -27.24 -24.92 12.44
CA ASP A 36 -28.46 -24.69 11.63
C ASP A 36 -28.35 -25.13 10.15
N VAL A 37 -27.26 -25.76 9.73
CA VAL A 37 -27.11 -26.24 8.35
C VAL A 37 -27.66 -27.67 8.24
N GLY A 38 -28.96 -27.78 7.95
CA GLY A 38 -29.56 -29.03 7.50
C GLY A 38 -28.86 -29.59 6.23
N PRO A 39 -28.97 -30.90 5.96
CA PRO A 39 -28.43 -31.47 4.74
C PRO A 39 -29.04 -30.76 3.51
N THR A 40 -28.20 -30.49 2.53
CA THR A 40 -28.58 -29.77 1.31
C THR A 40 -28.76 -30.75 0.17
N THR A 41 -29.94 -30.73 -0.46
CA THR A 41 -30.26 -31.61 -1.58
C THR A 41 -29.66 -31.09 -2.89
N VAL A 42 -28.84 -31.91 -3.55
CA VAL A 42 -28.38 -31.68 -4.92
C VAL A 42 -29.13 -32.58 -5.88
N VAL A 43 -29.74 -32.01 -6.92
CA VAL A 43 -30.51 -32.73 -7.94
C VAL A 43 -29.90 -32.53 -9.31
N GLY A 44 -29.69 -33.61 -10.05
CA GLY A 44 -29.13 -33.52 -11.38
C GLY A 44 -29.36 -34.74 -12.26
N ARG A 45 -28.73 -34.74 -13.44
CA ARG A 45 -28.69 -35.87 -14.36
C ARG A 45 -27.31 -36.07 -14.98
N VAL A 46 -27.01 -37.31 -15.34
CA VAL A 46 -25.80 -37.71 -16.06
C VAL A 46 -26.17 -38.14 -17.48
N VAL A 47 -25.47 -37.58 -18.47
CA VAL A 47 -25.70 -37.85 -19.89
C VAL A 47 -24.39 -38.16 -20.61
N ASP A 48 -24.45 -38.92 -21.71
CA ASP A 48 -23.31 -39.23 -22.56
C ASP A 48 -23.00 -38.10 -23.56
N VAL A 49 -22.04 -38.35 -24.46
CA VAL A 49 -21.62 -37.36 -25.47
C VAL A 49 -22.72 -36.91 -26.42
N ASP A 50 -23.71 -37.77 -26.66
CA ASP A 50 -24.88 -37.56 -27.52
C ASP A 50 -26.09 -36.97 -26.73
N GLY A 51 -25.95 -36.76 -25.43
CA GLY A 51 -27.02 -36.28 -24.55
C GLY A 51 -28.00 -37.36 -24.10
N LYS A 52 -27.67 -38.66 -24.25
CA LYS A 52 -28.51 -39.76 -23.76
C LYS A 52 -28.25 -40.01 -22.29
N ALA A 53 -29.29 -40.39 -21.55
CA ALA A 53 -29.21 -40.73 -20.14
C ALA A 53 -28.22 -41.87 -19.86
N VAL A 54 -27.38 -41.70 -18.84
CA VAL A 54 -26.44 -42.73 -18.36
C VAL A 54 -26.93 -43.26 -17.01
N SER A 55 -27.49 -44.47 -17.02
CA SER A 55 -27.92 -45.18 -15.82
C SER A 55 -26.74 -45.85 -15.10
N GLN A 56 -26.85 -46.04 -13.79
CA GLN A 56 -25.83 -46.72 -12.97
C GLN A 56 -24.46 -46.01 -12.95
N ALA A 57 -24.41 -44.73 -13.28
CA ALA A 57 -23.22 -43.90 -13.05
C ALA A 57 -23.14 -43.54 -11.56
N THR A 58 -21.94 -43.58 -11.01
CA THR A 58 -21.65 -43.09 -9.65
C THR A 58 -21.36 -41.60 -9.72
N VAL A 59 -22.18 -40.80 -9.02
CA VAL A 59 -21.97 -39.38 -8.80
C VAL A 59 -21.36 -39.20 -7.41
N THR A 60 -20.17 -38.63 -7.36
CA THR A 60 -19.47 -38.26 -6.13
C THR A 60 -19.58 -36.76 -5.93
N VAL A 61 -20.09 -36.34 -4.78
CA VAL A 61 -20.07 -34.94 -4.32
C VAL A 61 -19.15 -34.83 -3.12
N GLN A 62 -18.13 -33.99 -3.22
CA GLN A 62 -17.23 -33.64 -2.13
C GLN A 62 -17.45 -32.18 -1.74
N SER A 63 -17.85 -31.94 -0.50
CA SER A 63 -18.12 -30.62 0.08
C SER A 63 -17.19 -30.36 1.27
N ARG A 64 -16.94 -29.08 1.56
CA ARG A 64 -16.29 -28.68 2.82
C ARG A 64 -17.34 -28.50 3.92
N LEU A 65 -17.05 -29.00 5.11
CA LEU A 65 -17.96 -28.88 6.25
C LEU A 65 -17.91 -27.46 6.87
N PRO A 66 -19.04 -26.93 7.41
CA PRO A 66 -19.11 -25.55 7.90
C PRO A 66 -18.24 -25.25 9.14
N ALA A 67 -17.95 -26.26 9.95
CA ALA A 67 -17.26 -26.17 11.24
C ALA A 67 -15.88 -26.85 11.26
N SER A 68 -15.46 -27.42 10.14
CA SER A 68 -14.19 -28.12 10.08
C SER A 68 -13.62 -28.01 8.69
N VAL A 69 -12.30 -28.04 8.61
CA VAL A 69 -11.60 -28.10 7.34
C VAL A 69 -11.69 -29.50 6.71
N SER A 70 -12.47 -30.43 7.29
CA SER A 70 -12.67 -31.77 6.74
C SER A 70 -13.67 -31.76 5.59
N THR A 71 -13.43 -32.61 4.59
CA THR A 71 -14.33 -32.78 3.46
C THR A 71 -15.29 -33.92 3.72
N ALA A 72 -16.58 -33.68 3.50
CA ALA A 72 -17.57 -34.72 3.42
C ALA A 72 -17.63 -35.23 1.97
N THR A 73 -17.64 -36.55 1.80
CA THR A 73 -17.82 -37.18 0.50
C THR A 73 -19.10 -38.01 0.53
N VAL A 74 -20.00 -37.74 -0.40
CA VAL A 74 -21.24 -38.51 -0.58
C VAL A 74 -21.27 -39.07 -2.00
N GLN A 75 -21.74 -40.31 -2.13
CA GLN A 75 -21.90 -40.98 -3.41
C GLN A 75 -23.35 -41.40 -3.62
N VAL A 76 -23.83 -41.25 -4.86
CA VAL A 76 -25.14 -41.73 -5.29
C VAL A 76 -25.03 -42.36 -6.67
N THR A 77 -25.91 -43.30 -6.98
CA THR A 77 -25.97 -43.94 -8.30
C THR A 77 -27.16 -43.41 -9.09
N THR A 78 -26.97 -43.16 -10.38
CA THR A 78 -28.05 -42.66 -11.25
C THR A 78 -29.12 -43.70 -11.54
N ASP A 79 -30.37 -43.24 -11.66
CA ASP A 79 -31.51 -44.04 -12.09
C ASP A 79 -31.52 -44.32 -13.60
N VAL A 80 -32.56 -45.00 -14.10
CA VAL A 80 -32.70 -45.36 -15.53
C VAL A 80 -32.83 -44.15 -16.46
N SER A 81 -33.22 -42.99 -15.93
CA SER A 81 -33.27 -41.72 -16.66
C SER A 81 -31.96 -40.92 -16.56
N GLY A 82 -30.94 -41.49 -15.91
CA GLY A 82 -29.68 -40.81 -15.60
C GLY A 82 -29.81 -39.80 -14.45
N GLY A 83 -30.98 -39.72 -13.81
CA GLY A 83 -31.25 -38.79 -12.71
C GLY A 83 -30.58 -39.22 -11.41
N PHE A 84 -30.21 -38.24 -10.59
CA PHE A 84 -29.75 -38.46 -9.22
C PHE A 84 -30.26 -37.39 -8.26
N THR A 85 -30.32 -37.73 -6.99
CA THR A 85 -30.61 -36.82 -5.87
C THR A 85 -29.74 -37.24 -4.71
N VAL A 86 -29.00 -36.31 -4.13
CA VAL A 86 -28.06 -36.58 -3.03
C VAL A 86 -28.17 -35.52 -1.95
N GLU A 87 -28.23 -35.96 -0.71
CA GLU A 87 -28.16 -35.10 0.47
C GLU A 87 -26.69 -34.87 0.84
N VAL A 88 -26.28 -33.61 0.89
CA VAL A 88 -24.90 -33.21 1.14
C VAL A 88 -24.85 -32.33 2.37
N SER A 89 -24.09 -32.75 3.38
CA SER A 89 -23.74 -31.88 4.50
C SER A 89 -22.68 -30.89 4.04
N GLY A 90 -23.04 -29.62 3.93
CA GLY A 90 -22.12 -28.57 3.49
C GLY A 90 -22.82 -27.22 3.43
N ASN A 91 -22.05 -26.13 3.53
CA ASN A 91 -22.62 -24.79 3.42
C ASN A 91 -23.06 -24.52 1.96
N PRO A 92 -24.36 -24.28 1.68
CA PRO A 92 -24.86 -23.99 0.33
C PRO A 92 -24.19 -22.78 -0.34
N ILE A 93 -23.74 -21.81 0.44
CA ILE A 93 -23.02 -20.62 -0.05
C ILE A 93 -21.69 -21.01 -0.68
N ALA A 94 -21.07 -22.10 -0.20
CA ALA A 94 -19.82 -22.63 -0.71
C ALA A 94 -20.01 -23.64 -1.86
N PHE A 95 -21.22 -23.76 -2.46
CA PHE A 95 -21.53 -24.75 -3.49
C PHE A 95 -20.52 -24.75 -4.66
N GLN A 96 -20.03 -23.58 -5.07
CA GLN A 96 -19.04 -23.47 -6.16
C GLN A 96 -17.64 -24.00 -5.81
N GLN A 97 -17.40 -24.32 -4.55
CA GLN A 97 -16.18 -24.99 -4.09
C GLN A 97 -16.38 -26.52 -4.02
N TRP A 98 -17.58 -27.03 -4.27
CA TRP A 98 -17.85 -28.47 -4.20
C TRP A 98 -17.35 -29.15 -5.47
N LYS A 99 -16.69 -30.29 -5.29
CA LYS A 99 -16.26 -31.15 -6.39
C LYS A 99 -17.36 -32.15 -6.68
N ILE A 100 -17.94 -32.07 -7.88
CA ILE A 100 -18.99 -32.97 -8.34
C ILE A 100 -18.50 -33.70 -9.59
N VAL A 101 -18.43 -35.03 -9.52
CA VAL A 101 -17.88 -35.91 -10.55
C VAL A 101 -18.82 -37.07 -10.80
N ALA A 102 -19.06 -37.42 -12.06
CA ALA A 102 -19.76 -38.65 -12.45
C ALA A 102 -18.80 -39.62 -13.14
N ASN A 103 -18.90 -40.91 -12.81
CA ASN A 103 -18.18 -42.00 -13.48
C ASN A 103 -19.14 -43.12 -13.83
N THR A 104 -18.96 -43.77 -14.99
CA THR A 104 -19.66 -45.02 -15.28
C THR A 104 -19.21 -46.13 -14.33
N SER A 105 -20.05 -47.14 -14.11
CA SER A 105 -19.76 -48.25 -13.19
C SER A 105 -18.48 -49.03 -13.53
N ASP A 106 -18.05 -49.00 -14.78
CA ASP A 106 -16.82 -49.62 -15.27
C ASP A 106 -15.61 -48.66 -15.33
N GLY A 107 -15.80 -47.39 -14.98
CA GLY A 107 -14.78 -46.33 -15.05
C GLY A 107 -14.36 -45.93 -16.47
N SER A 108 -15.02 -46.45 -17.51
CA SER A 108 -14.66 -46.17 -18.90
C SER A 108 -15.01 -44.74 -19.34
N GLN A 109 -15.97 -44.10 -18.67
CA GLN A 109 -16.34 -42.71 -18.90
C GLN A 109 -16.42 -41.92 -17.59
N ALA A 110 -16.04 -40.65 -17.66
CA ALA A 110 -16.09 -39.73 -16.54
C ALA A 110 -16.55 -38.34 -17.00
N GLY A 111 -16.97 -37.49 -16.06
CA GLY A 111 -17.32 -36.10 -16.32
C GLY A 111 -17.32 -35.25 -15.05
N PHE A 112 -16.90 -33.99 -15.18
CA PHE A 112 -16.92 -32.99 -14.11
C PHE A 112 -18.07 -32.00 -14.30
N PHE A 113 -18.75 -31.63 -13.21
CA PHE A 113 -19.68 -30.51 -13.25
C PHE A 113 -18.91 -29.19 -13.30
N ARG A 114 -19.07 -28.41 -14.37
CA ARG A 114 -18.37 -27.13 -14.56
C ARG A 114 -19.28 -25.94 -14.26
N TYR A 115 -18.90 -25.13 -13.29
CA TYR A 115 -19.60 -23.90 -12.92
C TYR A 115 -19.49 -22.79 -13.99
N SER A 116 -18.46 -22.84 -14.85
CA SER A 116 -18.08 -21.76 -15.78
C SER A 116 -19.09 -21.46 -16.91
N GLY A 117 -20.14 -22.27 -17.07
CA GLY A 117 -21.21 -22.08 -18.06
C GLY A 117 -22.54 -21.56 -17.50
N LEU A 118 -22.68 -21.46 -16.18
CA LEU A 118 -23.91 -21.08 -15.50
C LEU A 118 -23.67 -19.80 -14.71
N LYS A 119 -24.20 -18.67 -15.20
CA LYS A 119 -24.33 -17.48 -14.35
C LYS A 119 -25.26 -17.89 -13.21
N GLU A 120 -24.76 -17.87 -11.97
CA GLU A 120 -25.55 -18.15 -10.74
C GLU A 120 -25.91 -19.62 -10.49
N ALA A 121 -25.03 -20.58 -10.80
CA ALA A 121 -25.21 -21.95 -10.29
C ALA A 121 -25.23 -21.95 -8.76
N THR A 122 -26.41 -22.15 -8.19
CA THR A 122 -26.68 -22.41 -6.77
C THR A 122 -26.99 -23.88 -6.55
N VAL A 123 -27.11 -24.29 -5.29
CA VAL A 123 -27.45 -25.68 -4.95
C VAL A 123 -28.83 -26.11 -5.47
N ASP A 124 -29.75 -25.17 -5.68
CA ASP A 124 -31.09 -25.41 -6.23
C ASP A 124 -31.09 -25.58 -7.76
N SER A 125 -29.95 -25.34 -8.42
CA SER A 125 -29.81 -25.48 -9.86
C SER A 125 -29.93 -26.96 -10.28
N LYS A 126 -30.69 -27.22 -11.34
CA LYS A 126 -30.67 -28.55 -11.98
C LYS A 126 -29.36 -28.74 -12.72
N ILE A 127 -28.49 -29.58 -12.18
CA ILE A 127 -27.16 -29.80 -12.77
C ILE A 127 -27.16 -30.95 -13.78
N GLU A 128 -26.41 -30.79 -14.85
CA GLU A 128 -26.17 -31.82 -15.86
C GLU A 128 -24.67 -32.11 -15.93
N ILE A 129 -24.30 -33.39 -15.84
CA ILE A 129 -22.92 -33.84 -15.96
C ILE A 129 -22.81 -34.67 -17.24
N LYS A 130 -21.97 -34.20 -18.16
CA LYS A 130 -21.68 -34.89 -19.41
C LYS A 130 -20.48 -35.82 -19.21
N VAL A 131 -20.69 -37.12 -19.34
CA VAL A 131 -19.61 -38.11 -19.29
C VAL A 131 -19.08 -38.42 -20.68
N GLU A 132 -17.78 -38.68 -20.75
CA GLU A 132 -17.08 -39.04 -21.98
C GLU A 132 -15.94 -40.02 -21.68
N PRO A 133 -15.35 -40.68 -22.69
CA PRO A 133 -14.27 -41.64 -22.49
C PRO A 133 -13.11 -41.08 -21.66
N THR A 134 -12.59 -41.89 -20.76
CA THR A 134 -11.44 -41.51 -19.93
C THR A 134 -10.11 -41.62 -20.70
N LYS A 135 -9.15 -40.78 -20.34
CA LYS A 135 -7.74 -40.82 -20.75
C LYS A 135 -6.88 -41.07 -19.51
N ALA A 136 -5.82 -41.87 -19.67
CA ALA A 136 -4.81 -42.08 -18.65
C ALA A 136 -3.74 -40.96 -18.67
N TYR A 137 -3.38 -40.47 -17.49
CA TYR A 137 -2.28 -39.54 -17.23
C TYR A 137 -1.27 -40.27 -16.36
N THR A 138 -0.09 -40.58 -16.91
CA THR A 138 0.95 -41.32 -16.22
C THR A 138 1.92 -40.37 -15.55
N ILE A 139 2.16 -40.56 -14.26
CA ILE A 139 3.12 -39.78 -13.48
C ILE A 139 4.18 -40.74 -12.96
N ASN A 140 5.44 -40.37 -13.17
CA ASN A 140 6.60 -41.07 -12.65
C ASN A 140 7.24 -40.20 -11.56
N VAL A 141 7.54 -40.76 -10.40
CA VAL A 141 8.19 -40.07 -9.28
C VAL A 141 9.53 -40.73 -9.02
N VAL A 142 10.57 -39.90 -9.03
CA VAL A 142 11.96 -40.34 -8.89
C VAL A 142 12.72 -39.50 -7.86
N VAL A 143 13.79 -40.04 -7.28
CA VAL A 143 14.84 -39.25 -6.61
C VAL A 143 15.95 -39.01 -7.62
N ALA A 144 16.29 -37.74 -7.88
CA ALA A 144 17.16 -37.34 -8.98
C ALA A 144 16.73 -37.98 -10.33
N ASP A 145 17.58 -38.00 -11.35
CA ASP A 145 17.21 -38.50 -12.70
C ASP A 145 17.13 -40.04 -12.83
N SER A 146 17.06 -40.84 -11.74
CA SER A 146 17.35 -42.28 -11.91
C SER A 146 16.68 -43.31 -10.99
N LYS A 147 16.19 -42.95 -9.78
CA LYS A 147 15.67 -43.97 -8.84
C LYS A 147 14.16 -43.79 -8.60
N PRO A 148 13.32 -44.80 -8.88
CA PRO A 148 11.89 -44.70 -8.63
C PRO A 148 11.59 -44.55 -7.14
N VAL A 149 10.59 -43.73 -6.82
CA VAL A 149 10.09 -43.55 -5.46
C VAL A 149 8.77 -44.29 -5.33
N ALA A 150 8.81 -45.48 -4.73
CA ALA A 150 7.59 -46.18 -4.35
C ALA A 150 6.86 -45.47 -3.21
N ASP A 151 5.54 -45.58 -3.17
CA ASP A 151 4.69 -45.02 -2.11
C ASP A 151 4.86 -43.50 -1.92
N ALA A 152 5.21 -42.78 -3.00
CA ALA A 152 5.12 -41.32 -3.03
C ALA A 152 3.65 -40.93 -3.19
N GLN A 153 3.22 -39.90 -2.44
CA GLN A 153 1.89 -39.34 -2.58
C GLN A 153 1.84 -38.44 -3.81
N VAL A 154 0.73 -38.49 -4.55
CA VAL A 154 0.54 -37.74 -5.78
C VAL A 154 -0.85 -37.09 -5.77
N ALA A 155 -0.94 -35.88 -6.30
CA ALA A 155 -2.22 -35.26 -6.63
C ALA A 155 -2.14 -34.54 -7.99
N ILE A 156 -3.25 -34.58 -8.73
CA ILE A 156 -3.39 -33.97 -10.06
C ILE A 156 -4.62 -33.08 -10.11
N GLN A 157 -4.46 -31.88 -10.64
CA GLN A 157 -5.50 -30.87 -10.73
C GLN A 157 -6.00 -30.72 -12.17
N PHE A 158 -7.32 -30.67 -12.35
CA PHE A 158 -7.99 -30.45 -13.64
C PHE A 158 -8.83 -29.16 -13.62
N GLY A 159 -8.33 -28.14 -12.93
CA GLY A 159 -9.05 -26.89 -12.65
C GLY A 159 -9.88 -26.92 -11.38
N TYR A 160 -9.73 -25.89 -10.54
CA TYR A 160 -10.40 -25.78 -9.25
C TYR A 160 -11.95 -25.79 -9.40
N PRO A 161 -12.69 -26.51 -8.54
CA PRO A 161 -12.24 -27.32 -7.40
C PRO A 161 -11.89 -28.80 -7.74
N HIS A 162 -11.77 -29.17 -9.01
CA HIS A 162 -11.56 -30.56 -9.44
C HIS A 162 -10.08 -30.96 -9.39
N LEU A 163 -9.78 -31.90 -8.48
CA LEU A 163 -8.50 -32.57 -8.35
C LEU A 163 -8.69 -34.04 -7.99
N VAL A 164 -7.70 -34.88 -8.26
CA VAL A 164 -7.63 -36.27 -7.80
C VAL A 164 -6.41 -36.40 -6.89
N ASP A 165 -6.64 -36.83 -5.66
CA ASP A 165 -5.66 -36.99 -4.59
C ASP A 165 -5.75 -38.39 -3.96
N GLY A 166 -5.01 -38.60 -2.85
CA GLY A 166 -4.92 -39.91 -2.19
C GLY A 166 -4.17 -40.98 -3.00
N LEU A 167 -3.53 -40.57 -4.11
CA LEU A 167 -2.82 -41.46 -5.02
C LEU A 167 -1.44 -41.79 -4.45
N ARG A 168 -0.98 -43.02 -4.70
CA ARG A 168 0.34 -43.50 -4.30
C ARG A 168 1.02 -44.21 -5.45
N THR A 169 2.30 -43.94 -5.66
CA THR A 169 3.10 -44.63 -6.68
C THR A 169 3.35 -46.09 -6.32
N ASP A 170 3.43 -46.94 -7.34
CA ASP A 170 3.81 -48.34 -7.22
C ASP A 170 5.32 -48.53 -6.97
N ALA A 171 5.79 -49.79 -6.94
CA ALA A 171 7.20 -50.12 -6.71
C ALA A 171 8.15 -49.55 -7.78
N ASP A 172 7.65 -49.27 -8.99
CA ASP A 172 8.39 -48.66 -10.10
C ASP A 172 8.29 -47.12 -10.08
N GLY A 173 7.70 -46.55 -9.02
CA GLY A 173 7.53 -45.12 -8.85
C GLY A 173 6.48 -44.52 -9.78
N LYS A 174 5.53 -45.32 -10.27
CA LYS A 174 4.54 -44.90 -11.27
C LYS A 174 3.12 -44.88 -10.71
N ILE A 175 2.30 -44.00 -11.28
CA ILE A 175 0.85 -44.01 -11.07
C ILE A 175 0.15 -43.53 -12.34
N SER A 176 -0.99 -44.13 -12.68
CA SER A 176 -1.86 -43.68 -13.76
C SER A 176 -3.18 -43.16 -13.19
N VAL A 177 -3.55 -41.94 -13.57
CA VAL A 177 -4.82 -41.32 -13.20
C VAL A 177 -5.73 -41.27 -14.41
N TYR A 178 -7.02 -41.57 -14.23
CA TYR A 178 -8.00 -41.55 -15.29
C TYR A 178 -8.95 -40.36 -15.10
N ALA A 179 -9.08 -39.54 -16.12
CA ALA A 179 -10.03 -38.43 -16.15
C ALA A 179 -10.67 -38.33 -17.54
N ALA A 180 -11.76 -37.56 -17.64
CA ALA A 180 -12.45 -37.34 -18.90
C ALA A 180 -11.49 -36.77 -19.98
N LYS A 181 -11.57 -37.25 -21.22
CA LYS A 181 -10.57 -36.98 -22.27
C LYS A 181 -10.38 -35.49 -22.63
N SER A 182 -11.43 -34.67 -22.50
CA SER A 182 -11.39 -33.23 -22.71
C SER A 182 -10.73 -32.46 -21.57
N GLU A 183 -10.43 -33.14 -20.45
CA GLU A 183 -9.86 -32.50 -19.29
C GLU A 183 -8.39 -32.18 -19.46
N ARG A 184 -8.09 -30.91 -19.19
CA ARG A 184 -6.73 -30.39 -19.18
C ARG A 184 -6.17 -30.48 -17.78
N VAL A 185 -4.91 -30.91 -17.68
CA VAL A 185 -4.18 -30.90 -16.41
C VAL A 185 -3.68 -29.48 -16.18
N ASP A 186 -3.97 -28.92 -15.01
CA ASP A 186 -3.48 -27.61 -14.60
C ASP A 186 -2.19 -27.72 -13.78
N ALA A 187 -2.10 -28.73 -12.91
CA ALA A 187 -0.92 -28.97 -12.09
C ALA A 187 -0.84 -30.44 -11.64
N VAL A 188 0.38 -30.91 -11.39
CA VAL A 188 0.66 -32.20 -10.72
C VAL A 188 1.66 -31.95 -9.61
N ILE A 189 1.43 -32.56 -8.46
CA ILE A 189 2.33 -32.52 -7.31
C ILE A 189 2.66 -33.94 -6.87
N ALA A 190 3.88 -34.15 -6.38
CA ALA A 190 4.30 -35.38 -5.74
C ALA A 190 5.17 -35.09 -4.51
N TRP A 191 4.99 -35.87 -3.46
CA TRP A 191 5.75 -35.69 -2.23
C TRP A 191 5.91 -36.98 -1.45
N LYS A 192 6.96 -37.01 -0.63
CA LYS A 192 7.19 -38.07 0.33
C LYS A 192 8.03 -37.56 1.48
N ASP A 193 7.57 -37.81 2.70
CA ASP A 193 8.25 -37.38 3.93
C ASP A 193 9.70 -37.86 3.97
N GLY A 194 10.60 -36.96 4.33
CA GLY A 194 12.04 -37.19 4.37
C GLY A 194 12.72 -37.34 3.00
N VAL A 195 11.96 -37.43 1.90
CA VAL A 195 12.49 -37.58 0.53
C VAL A 195 12.40 -36.26 -0.23
N GLY A 196 11.26 -35.56 -0.18
CA GLY A 196 11.10 -34.23 -0.79
C GLY A 196 9.72 -34.00 -1.39
N PHE A 197 9.63 -32.91 -2.16
CA PHE A 197 8.43 -32.44 -2.85
C PHE A 197 8.81 -31.90 -4.22
N ASP A 198 7.97 -32.15 -5.22
CA ASP A 198 8.10 -31.55 -6.54
C ASP A 198 6.74 -31.32 -7.19
N TYR A 199 6.70 -30.42 -8.16
CA TYR A 199 5.50 -30.05 -8.88
C TYR A 199 5.78 -29.60 -10.32
N GLU A 200 4.74 -29.69 -11.15
CA GLU A 200 4.66 -29.03 -12.44
C GLU A 200 3.33 -28.28 -12.56
N VAL A 201 3.35 -27.07 -13.12
CA VAL A 201 2.15 -26.27 -13.40
C VAL A 201 2.08 -26.00 -14.89
N TYR A 202 1.04 -26.53 -15.53
CA TYR A 202 0.83 -26.41 -16.97
C TYR A 202 0.09 -25.12 -17.28
N ALA A 203 0.68 -23.99 -16.94
CA ALA A 203 0.14 -22.67 -17.25
C ALA A 203 1.27 -21.66 -17.40
N LEU A 204 1.05 -20.67 -18.25
CA LEU A 204 1.95 -19.53 -18.31
C LEU A 204 1.95 -18.77 -16.97
N GLY A 205 3.10 -18.19 -16.63
CA GLY A 205 3.20 -17.20 -15.56
C GLY A 205 2.18 -16.09 -15.78
N ARG A 206 1.69 -15.46 -14.71
CA ARG A 206 0.63 -14.43 -14.80
C ARG A 206 0.98 -13.36 -15.84
N ASP A 207 2.20 -12.85 -15.75
CA ASP A 207 2.67 -11.73 -16.56
C ASP A 207 2.97 -12.18 -18.01
N GLN A 208 3.17 -13.48 -18.24
CA GLN A 208 3.38 -14.05 -19.57
C GLN A 208 2.07 -14.41 -20.28
N LYS A 209 0.90 -14.35 -19.61
CA LYS A 209 -0.40 -14.62 -20.26
C LYS A 209 -0.71 -13.70 -21.45
N SER A 210 -0.08 -12.53 -21.48
CA SER A 210 -0.15 -11.57 -22.57
C SER A 210 0.68 -11.96 -23.79
N ASP A 211 1.61 -12.91 -23.68
CA ASP A 211 2.42 -13.39 -24.80
C ASP A 211 1.58 -14.23 -25.77
N LEU A 212 1.45 -13.74 -27.01
CA LEU A 212 0.65 -14.35 -28.06
C LEU A 212 1.41 -15.44 -28.83
N LYS A 213 2.71 -15.61 -28.58
CA LYS A 213 3.57 -16.58 -29.27
C LYS A 213 3.99 -17.74 -28.40
N THR A 214 4.19 -17.53 -27.10
CA THR A 214 4.55 -18.61 -26.20
C THR A 214 3.37 -19.58 -26.04
N ALA A 215 3.59 -20.85 -26.38
CA ALA A 215 2.57 -21.88 -26.19
C ALA A 215 2.34 -22.13 -24.70
N VAL A 216 1.08 -22.27 -24.30
CA VAL A 216 0.76 -22.70 -22.93
C VAL A 216 1.29 -24.12 -22.74
N PRO A 217 2.07 -24.40 -21.67
CA PRO A 217 2.57 -25.74 -21.41
C PRO A 217 1.42 -26.74 -21.27
N GLU A 218 1.56 -27.93 -21.84
CA GLU A 218 0.57 -29.01 -21.78
C GLU A 218 1.18 -30.24 -21.10
N PHE A 219 0.33 -31.07 -20.49
CA PHE A 219 0.77 -32.33 -19.89
C PHE A 219 1.40 -33.24 -20.97
N PRO A 220 2.61 -33.79 -20.74
CA PRO A 220 3.32 -34.59 -21.75
C PRO A 220 2.52 -35.83 -22.16
N GLY A 221 2.51 -36.15 -23.45
CA GLY A 221 1.77 -37.28 -24.00
C GLY A 221 2.28 -38.66 -23.52
N ASP A 222 3.56 -38.73 -23.17
CA ASP A 222 4.27 -39.90 -22.63
C ASP A 222 4.28 -39.96 -21.09
N GLY A 223 3.73 -38.95 -20.42
CA GLY A 223 3.64 -38.86 -18.96
C GLY A 223 4.61 -37.84 -18.35
N GLU A 224 4.31 -37.42 -17.12
CA GLU A 224 5.12 -36.45 -16.37
C GLU A 224 6.14 -37.16 -15.46
N THR A 225 7.30 -36.55 -15.24
CA THR A 225 8.31 -37.06 -14.29
C THR A 225 8.65 -36.01 -13.24
N LEU A 226 8.20 -36.23 -12.01
CA LEU A 226 8.48 -35.39 -10.84
C LEU A 226 9.68 -35.91 -10.04
N ARG A 227 10.55 -35.00 -9.59
CA ARG A 227 11.85 -35.28 -8.97
C ARG A 227 11.91 -34.78 -7.53
N LEU A 228 11.90 -35.73 -6.58
CA LEU A 228 12.00 -35.42 -5.17
C LEU A 228 13.47 -35.19 -4.78
N ASP A 229 13.94 -33.94 -4.89
CA ASP A 229 15.34 -33.55 -4.72
C ASP A 229 15.72 -33.18 -3.26
N GLY A 230 15.25 -33.99 -2.31
CA GLY A 230 15.55 -33.84 -0.88
C GLY A 230 14.58 -32.96 -0.12
N ALA A 231 14.39 -33.29 1.15
CA ALA A 231 13.59 -32.49 2.10
C ALA A 231 14.47 -31.69 3.08
N SER A 232 13.95 -30.54 3.48
CA SER A 232 14.35 -29.73 4.64
C SER A 232 13.12 -29.59 5.54
N PRO A 233 12.87 -30.54 6.47
CA PRO A 233 11.67 -30.55 7.31
C PRO A 233 11.45 -29.22 8.05
N VAL A 234 10.19 -28.82 8.16
CA VAL A 234 9.78 -27.61 8.90
C VAL A 234 8.84 -28.01 10.02
N THR A 235 9.25 -27.80 11.25
CA THR A 235 8.42 -27.97 12.45
C THR A 235 7.80 -26.64 12.83
N VAL A 236 6.48 -26.63 12.97
CA VAL A 236 5.69 -25.47 13.39
C VAL A 236 5.14 -25.75 14.77
N ASN A 237 5.52 -24.93 15.75
CA ASN A 237 4.98 -24.93 17.10
C ASN A 237 3.92 -23.84 17.20
N VAL A 238 2.70 -24.18 17.59
CA VAL A 238 1.59 -23.24 17.73
C VAL A 238 1.22 -23.13 19.19
N VAL A 239 1.24 -21.89 19.69
CA VAL A 239 0.95 -21.55 21.08
C VAL A 239 -0.08 -20.43 21.14
N ASP A 240 -0.76 -20.28 22.28
CA ASP A 240 -1.56 -19.10 22.58
C ASP A 240 -0.69 -17.95 23.12
N THR A 241 -1.32 -16.83 23.49
CA THR A 241 -0.62 -15.65 24.03
C THR A 241 -0.03 -15.86 25.43
N ALA A 242 -0.45 -16.89 26.16
CA ALA A 242 0.19 -17.31 27.41
C ALA A 242 1.41 -18.22 27.15
N GLY A 243 1.62 -18.66 25.91
CA GLY A 243 2.66 -19.60 25.52
C GLY A 243 2.25 -21.07 25.68
N GLU A 244 0.97 -21.35 25.94
CA GLU A 244 0.45 -22.70 26.07
C GLU A 244 0.23 -23.32 24.68
N PRO A 245 0.57 -24.60 24.47
CA PRO A 245 0.42 -25.26 23.18
C PRO A 245 -1.05 -25.43 22.76
N ILE A 246 -1.32 -25.24 21.47
CA ILE A 246 -2.66 -25.43 20.91
C ILE A 246 -2.69 -26.73 20.08
N GLU A 247 -3.44 -27.73 20.55
CA GLU A 247 -3.66 -29.00 19.85
C GLU A 247 -4.67 -28.83 18.70
N GLY A 248 -4.49 -29.58 17.60
CA GLY A 248 -5.45 -29.66 16.51
C GLY A 248 -5.48 -28.47 15.55
N VAL A 249 -4.50 -27.57 15.62
CA VAL A 249 -4.36 -26.44 14.68
C VAL A 249 -3.99 -26.97 13.31
N ARG A 250 -4.87 -26.81 12.33
CA ARG A 250 -4.60 -27.22 10.95
C ARG A 250 -3.78 -26.16 10.24
N LEU A 251 -2.64 -26.57 9.69
CA LEU A 251 -1.66 -25.71 9.04
C LEU A 251 -1.46 -26.16 7.60
N TYR A 252 -1.32 -25.21 6.68
CA TYR A 252 -0.82 -25.50 5.33
C TYR A 252 0.13 -24.40 4.82
N PRO A 253 1.22 -24.76 4.10
CA PRO A 253 2.04 -23.80 3.37
C PRO A 253 1.27 -23.26 2.16
N TRP A 254 1.35 -21.97 1.87
CA TRP A 254 0.48 -21.34 0.85
C TRP A 254 1.05 -21.40 -0.57
N ILE A 255 2.21 -20.78 -0.80
CA ILE A 255 2.81 -20.64 -2.13
C ILE A 255 4.22 -21.22 -2.08
N LEU A 256 4.50 -22.15 -2.99
CA LEU A 256 5.85 -22.65 -3.23
C LEU A 256 6.36 -22.18 -4.60
N ARG A 257 7.65 -21.89 -4.69
CA ARG A 257 8.28 -21.41 -5.92
C ARG A 257 9.59 -22.14 -6.16
N LYS A 258 9.56 -23.06 -7.13
CA LYS A 258 10.76 -23.69 -7.69
C LYS A 258 11.35 -22.77 -8.76
N GLU A 259 12.64 -22.50 -8.71
CA GLU A 259 13.30 -21.56 -9.64
C GLU A 259 13.17 -21.98 -11.12
N SER A 260 13.21 -23.28 -11.38
CA SER A 260 13.05 -23.85 -12.72
C SER A 260 11.59 -23.92 -13.20
N ALA A 261 10.61 -23.69 -12.34
CA ALA A 261 9.20 -23.78 -12.71
C ALA A 261 8.73 -22.52 -13.46
N ASN A 262 7.85 -22.73 -14.43
CA ASN A 262 7.21 -21.63 -15.19
C ASN A 262 6.31 -20.75 -14.31
N ARG A 263 5.83 -21.30 -13.18
CA ARG A 263 4.84 -20.66 -12.31
C ARG A 263 4.98 -21.16 -10.87
N GLU A 264 4.66 -20.30 -9.90
CA GLU A 264 4.49 -20.70 -8.51
C GLU A 264 3.31 -21.67 -8.32
N LEU A 265 3.43 -22.58 -7.37
CA LEU A 265 2.37 -23.50 -6.98
C LEU A 265 1.54 -22.88 -5.85
N ASN A 266 0.22 -22.78 -6.07
CA ASN A 266 -0.72 -22.39 -5.02
C ASN A 266 -1.30 -23.62 -4.32
N LEU A 267 -0.80 -23.91 -3.12
CA LEU A 267 -1.25 -25.04 -2.29
C LEU A 267 -2.60 -24.81 -1.61
N SER A 268 -3.21 -23.61 -1.71
CA SER A 268 -4.59 -23.40 -1.22
C SER A 268 -5.61 -24.29 -1.95
N TYR A 269 -5.26 -24.75 -3.17
CA TYR A 269 -6.05 -25.71 -3.95
C TYR A 269 -5.84 -27.17 -3.52
N PHE A 270 -4.82 -27.46 -2.71
CA PHE A 270 -4.42 -28.82 -2.29
C PHE A 270 -4.49 -29.01 -0.77
N THR A 271 -5.25 -28.16 -0.08
CA THR A 271 -5.32 -28.12 1.39
C THR A 271 -5.72 -29.45 2.03
N ASP A 272 -6.53 -30.27 1.37
CA ASP A 272 -6.93 -31.58 1.90
C ASP A 272 -5.80 -32.62 1.87
N ALA A 273 -4.93 -32.55 0.86
CA ALA A 273 -3.79 -33.45 0.75
C ALA A 273 -2.56 -32.98 1.54
N MET A 274 -2.42 -31.67 1.75
CA MET A 274 -1.16 -31.05 2.18
C MET A 274 -1.17 -30.43 3.58
N SER A 275 -2.34 -30.35 4.23
CA SER A 275 -2.40 -29.82 5.59
C SER A 275 -1.88 -30.82 6.61
N GLN A 276 -1.33 -30.30 7.71
CA GLN A 276 -1.09 -31.08 8.92
C GLN A 276 -1.76 -30.44 10.13
N SER A 277 -1.97 -31.20 11.20
CA SER A 277 -2.57 -30.69 12.44
C SER A 277 -1.58 -30.85 13.58
N THR A 278 -1.52 -29.86 14.47
CA THR A 278 -0.68 -29.94 15.66
C THR A 278 -1.13 -31.05 16.60
N ASP A 279 -0.15 -31.71 17.22
CA ASP A 279 -0.39 -32.68 18.28
C ASP A 279 -0.64 -32.01 19.64
N ALA A 280 -0.76 -32.80 20.71
CA ALA A 280 -0.97 -32.32 22.08
C ALA A 280 0.15 -31.42 22.62
N SER A 281 1.33 -31.39 21.98
CA SER A 281 2.41 -30.46 22.30
C SER A 281 2.33 -29.15 21.50
N GLY A 282 1.30 -28.99 20.67
CA GLY A 282 1.13 -27.83 19.79
C GLY A 282 2.03 -27.88 18.56
N ALA A 283 2.67 -29.01 18.25
CA ALA A 283 3.65 -29.11 17.17
C ALA A 283 3.17 -29.95 15.99
N THR A 284 3.58 -29.59 14.77
CA THR A 284 3.47 -30.44 13.58
C THR A 284 4.67 -30.24 12.66
N THR A 285 5.00 -31.24 11.84
CA THR A 285 6.19 -31.19 10.96
C THR A 285 5.88 -31.50 9.52
N PHE A 286 6.09 -30.53 8.63
CA PHE A 286 6.10 -30.73 7.18
C PHE A 286 7.40 -31.42 6.74
N ALA A 287 7.48 -32.73 6.92
CA ALA A 287 8.68 -33.54 6.67
C ALA A 287 9.07 -33.65 5.18
N TRP A 288 8.18 -33.28 4.27
CA TRP A 288 8.39 -33.28 2.82
C TRP A 288 8.90 -31.95 2.25
N MET A 289 8.93 -30.86 3.04
CA MET A 289 9.24 -29.52 2.55
C MET A 289 10.55 -29.52 1.74
N PRO A 290 10.58 -28.99 0.51
CA PRO A 290 11.70 -29.25 -0.41
C PRO A 290 12.91 -28.35 -0.16
N LYS A 291 14.12 -28.87 -0.39
CA LYS A 291 15.38 -28.12 -0.26
C LYS A 291 15.51 -26.93 -1.20
N TRP A 292 14.88 -27.00 -2.37
CA TRP A 292 14.93 -25.93 -3.37
C TRP A 292 14.07 -24.72 -2.96
N GLN A 293 13.22 -24.83 -1.95
CA GLN A 293 12.43 -23.71 -1.45
C GLN A 293 13.28 -22.83 -0.54
N THR A 294 13.82 -21.76 -1.12
CA THR A 294 14.73 -20.82 -0.42
C THR A 294 14.09 -19.48 -0.10
N SER A 295 12.96 -19.15 -0.73
CA SER A 295 12.19 -17.94 -0.38
C SER A 295 11.26 -18.18 0.79
N GLY A 296 10.87 -17.11 1.50
CA GLY A 296 9.88 -17.19 2.57
C GLY A 296 8.57 -17.82 2.12
N VAL A 297 7.95 -18.60 3.01
CA VAL A 297 6.71 -19.35 2.79
C VAL A 297 5.70 -18.94 3.84
N THR A 298 4.56 -18.42 3.40
CA THR A 298 3.44 -18.18 4.32
C THR A 298 2.80 -19.51 4.72
N ILE A 299 2.61 -19.73 6.01
CA ILE A 299 1.89 -20.86 6.61
C ILE A 299 0.59 -20.32 7.20
N TRP A 300 -0.53 -20.90 6.80
CA TRP A 300 -1.86 -20.51 7.28
C TRP A 300 -2.34 -21.47 8.37
N PRO A 301 -2.48 -21.00 9.62
CA PRO A 301 -3.14 -21.73 10.69
C PRO A 301 -4.65 -21.62 10.57
N THR A 302 -5.37 -22.63 11.03
CA THR A 302 -6.83 -22.62 11.19
C THR A 302 -7.17 -23.48 12.40
N ALA A 303 -7.78 -22.86 13.41
CA ALA A 303 -8.23 -23.50 14.63
C ALA A 303 -9.51 -22.83 15.13
N ASP A 304 -10.41 -23.61 15.73
CA ASP A 304 -11.66 -23.09 16.28
C ASP A 304 -11.38 -22.25 17.52
N GLY A 305 -12.04 -21.09 17.64
CA GLY A 305 -11.86 -20.19 18.79
C GLY A 305 -10.58 -19.36 18.78
N TYR A 306 -9.74 -19.48 17.75
CA TYR A 306 -8.49 -18.72 17.61
C TYR A 306 -8.44 -17.87 16.34
N THR A 307 -7.54 -16.89 16.33
CA THR A 307 -7.32 -16.02 15.17
C THR A 307 -6.74 -16.78 13.98
N ARG A 308 -7.13 -16.35 12.78
CA ARG A 308 -6.57 -16.85 11.51
C ARG A 308 -5.52 -15.87 10.99
N THR A 309 -4.38 -15.81 11.68
CA THR A 309 -3.27 -14.89 11.36
C THR A 309 -2.21 -15.61 10.54
N ARG A 310 -1.69 -14.97 9.50
CA ARG A 310 -0.64 -15.57 8.66
C ARG A 310 0.68 -15.68 9.45
N ALA A 311 1.37 -16.80 9.32
CA ALA A 311 2.74 -16.95 9.78
C ALA A 311 3.67 -16.99 8.56
N ASN A 312 4.89 -16.45 8.67
CA ASN A 312 5.86 -16.48 7.56
C ASN A 312 7.10 -17.22 8.02
N TYR A 313 7.38 -18.36 7.38
CA TYR A 313 8.60 -19.12 7.53
C TYR A 313 9.65 -18.59 6.57
N ASP A 314 10.79 -18.10 7.05
CA ASP A 314 11.96 -17.79 6.23
C ASP A 314 13.03 -18.89 6.41
N PRO A 315 13.29 -19.72 5.37
CA PRO A 315 14.27 -20.79 5.45
C PRO A 315 15.67 -20.35 5.89
N ALA A 316 16.05 -19.09 5.66
CA ALA A 316 17.35 -18.56 6.04
C ALA A 316 17.43 -18.13 7.52
N VAL A 317 16.30 -17.82 8.15
CA VAL A 317 16.23 -17.29 9.53
C VAL A 317 15.76 -18.36 10.51
N ASP A 318 14.71 -19.09 10.14
CA ASP A 318 13.99 -20.00 11.04
C ASP A 318 14.62 -21.40 11.09
N VAL A 319 15.41 -21.78 10.08
CA VAL A 319 16.24 -23.00 10.05
C VAL A 319 15.44 -24.28 10.44
N GLY A 320 14.24 -24.44 9.86
CA GLY A 320 13.40 -25.60 10.08
C GLY A 320 12.49 -25.55 11.33
N GLU A 321 12.54 -24.48 12.12
CA GLU A 321 11.66 -24.31 13.29
C GLU A 321 10.94 -22.96 13.26
N LEU A 322 9.62 -22.98 13.36
CA LEU A 322 8.79 -21.78 13.43
C LEU A 322 7.87 -21.85 14.65
N THR A 323 7.80 -20.77 15.42
CA THR A 323 6.78 -20.62 16.48
C THR A 323 5.72 -19.61 16.05
N VAL A 324 4.45 -19.99 16.17
CA VAL A 324 3.29 -19.19 15.81
C VAL A 324 2.43 -18.96 17.05
N THR A 325 2.12 -17.71 17.33
CA THR A 325 1.21 -17.33 18.42
C THR A 325 -0.16 -16.99 17.84
N LEU A 326 -1.22 -17.63 18.36
CA LEU A 326 -2.61 -17.33 18.01
C LEU A 326 -3.37 -16.76 19.20
N ASP A 327 -4.03 -15.63 19.01
CA ASP A 327 -4.95 -15.08 20.00
C ASP A 327 -6.26 -15.86 20.03
N GLN A 328 -6.87 -15.95 21.21
CA GLN A 328 -8.26 -16.38 21.32
C GLN A 328 -9.19 -15.32 20.73
N LEU A 329 -10.23 -15.76 20.02
CA LEU A 329 -11.27 -14.87 19.54
C LEU A 329 -12.03 -14.27 20.72
N VAL A 330 -12.43 -13.01 20.56
CA VAL A 330 -13.19 -12.27 21.55
C VAL A 330 -14.61 -12.07 21.05
N THR A 331 -15.55 -12.20 21.98
CA THR A 331 -16.97 -12.16 21.66
C THR A 331 -17.51 -10.72 21.63
N ILE A 332 -18.32 -10.42 20.62
CA ILE A 332 -19.19 -9.23 20.55
C ILE A 332 -20.64 -9.69 20.63
N ARG A 333 -21.43 -9.08 21.51
CA ARG A 333 -22.86 -9.37 21.69
C ARG A 333 -23.72 -8.12 21.61
N GLY A 334 -24.95 -8.32 21.15
CA GLY A 334 -25.96 -7.28 21.06
C GLY A 334 -27.30 -7.81 20.58
N ARG A 335 -28.20 -6.90 20.23
CA ARG A 335 -29.52 -7.21 19.65
C ARG A 335 -29.76 -6.44 18.38
N VAL A 336 -30.49 -7.04 17.46
CA VAL A 336 -31.09 -6.36 16.31
C VAL A 336 -32.54 -6.05 16.65
N LEU A 337 -32.91 -4.78 16.51
CA LEU A 337 -34.24 -4.26 16.80
C LEU A 337 -34.87 -3.72 15.51
N ASP A 338 -36.17 -3.87 15.37
CA ASP A 338 -36.95 -3.26 14.30
C ASP A 338 -37.15 -1.74 14.56
N PRO A 339 -37.73 -0.98 13.62
CA PRO A 339 -37.97 0.45 13.82
C PRO A 339 -38.91 0.81 14.98
N ALA A 340 -39.70 -0.14 15.48
CA ALA A 340 -40.55 0.02 16.66
C ALA A 340 -39.82 -0.28 17.97
N GLY A 341 -38.58 -0.80 17.89
CA GLY A 341 -37.77 -1.21 19.04
C GLY A 341 -38.01 -2.66 19.47
N GLU A 342 -38.75 -3.45 18.70
CA GLU A 342 -39.02 -4.86 18.97
C GLU A 342 -37.90 -5.75 18.38
N PRO A 343 -37.61 -6.91 18.96
CA PRO A 343 -36.53 -7.76 18.45
C PRO A 343 -36.77 -8.27 17.01
N ALA A 344 -35.72 -8.28 16.20
CA ALA A 344 -35.76 -8.72 14.81
C ALA A 344 -34.82 -9.92 14.58
N GLY A 345 -35.41 -11.10 14.33
CA GLY A 345 -34.68 -12.33 14.03
C GLY A 345 -34.36 -12.55 12.55
N GLY A 346 -33.34 -13.37 12.30
CA GLY A 346 -32.91 -13.78 10.97
C GLY A 346 -32.12 -12.74 10.16
N ILE A 347 -31.74 -11.62 10.78
CA ILE A 347 -31.00 -10.53 10.13
C ILE A 347 -29.51 -10.82 10.15
N ALA A 348 -28.81 -10.65 9.03
CA ALA A 348 -27.37 -10.84 8.99
C ALA A 348 -26.67 -9.68 9.71
N VAL A 349 -25.75 -10.00 10.62
CA VAL A 349 -24.92 -9.04 11.36
C VAL A 349 -23.47 -9.25 10.99
N HIS A 350 -22.77 -8.18 10.63
CA HIS A 350 -21.42 -8.19 10.11
C HIS A 350 -20.49 -7.39 11.02
N ALA A 351 -19.39 -7.99 11.47
CA ALA A 351 -18.28 -7.28 12.08
C ALA A 351 -17.12 -7.14 11.08
N THR A 352 -16.57 -5.94 10.97
CA THR A 352 -15.33 -5.68 10.23
C THR A 352 -14.34 -4.94 11.12
N GLY A 353 -13.18 -5.53 11.32
CA GLY A 353 -12.12 -5.06 12.20
C GLY A 353 -10.84 -4.71 11.44
N GLU A 354 -10.09 -3.77 12.01
CA GLU A 354 -8.78 -3.36 11.53
C GLU A 354 -7.83 -3.13 12.72
N GLY A 355 -6.58 -3.56 12.59
CA GLY A 355 -5.52 -3.34 13.59
C GLY A 355 -4.19 -2.98 12.95
N TYR A 356 -3.11 -3.04 13.72
CA TYR A 356 -1.77 -2.75 13.20
C TYR A 356 -1.20 -3.87 12.31
N GLY A 357 -1.71 -5.10 12.46
CA GLY A 357 -1.35 -6.26 11.65
C GLY A 357 -1.93 -6.24 10.23
N TRP A 358 -1.56 -7.25 9.43
CA TRP A 358 -2.01 -7.38 8.03
C TRP A 358 -3.37 -8.05 7.89
N ASP A 359 -3.78 -8.83 8.89
CA ASP A 359 -4.99 -9.65 8.84
C ASP A 359 -6.11 -8.98 9.66
N GLY A 360 -6.98 -8.25 8.95
CA GLY A 360 -8.18 -7.64 9.55
C GLY A 360 -9.23 -8.68 9.94
N GLY A 361 -9.89 -8.45 11.08
CA GLY A 361 -10.90 -9.33 11.64
C GLY A 361 -12.23 -9.21 10.93
N ARG A 362 -12.91 -10.33 10.72
CA ARG A 362 -14.25 -10.36 10.14
C ARG A 362 -15.03 -11.51 10.76
N ASP A 363 -16.29 -11.26 11.06
CA ASP A 363 -17.23 -12.34 11.37
C ASP A 363 -18.64 -11.94 10.93
N VAL A 364 -19.47 -12.95 10.68
CA VAL A 364 -20.87 -12.78 10.27
C VAL A 364 -21.72 -13.79 11.00
N THR A 365 -22.86 -13.35 11.51
CA THR A 365 -23.86 -14.20 12.15
C THR A 365 -25.28 -13.77 11.75
N LYS A 366 -26.30 -14.50 12.20
CA LYS A 366 -27.70 -14.04 12.12
C LYS A 366 -28.25 -13.79 13.51
N SER A 367 -29.11 -12.79 13.66
CA SER A 367 -29.87 -12.59 14.89
C SER A 367 -30.85 -13.76 15.12
N ALA A 368 -30.99 -14.18 16.38
CA ALA A 368 -32.01 -15.13 16.81
C ALA A 368 -33.41 -14.49 16.83
N ASP A 369 -34.46 -15.29 17.01
CA ASP A 369 -35.86 -14.82 17.04
C ASP A 369 -36.12 -13.74 18.11
N ASP A 370 -35.33 -13.72 19.19
CA ASP A 370 -35.36 -12.70 20.24
C ASP A 370 -34.43 -11.50 19.95
N GLY A 371 -33.95 -11.38 18.71
CA GLY A 371 -33.07 -10.34 18.20
C GLY A 371 -31.61 -10.47 18.61
N THR A 372 -31.26 -11.38 19.53
CA THR A 372 -29.88 -11.50 20.03
C THR A 372 -28.91 -12.02 18.97
N TYR A 373 -27.65 -11.61 19.05
CA TYR A 373 -26.59 -12.13 18.19
C TYR A 373 -25.24 -12.22 18.92
N GLU A 374 -24.37 -13.09 18.41
CA GLU A 374 -23.00 -13.27 18.89
C GLU A 374 -22.02 -13.37 17.71
N LEU A 375 -20.93 -12.61 17.79
CA LEU A 375 -19.81 -12.63 16.83
C LEU A 375 -18.51 -12.98 17.55
N GLN A 376 -17.62 -13.71 16.89
CA GLN A 376 -16.31 -14.12 17.38
C GLN A 376 -15.21 -13.51 16.52
N VAL A 377 -14.49 -12.53 17.06
CA VAL A 377 -13.58 -11.69 16.27
C VAL A 377 -12.16 -11.64 16.86
N PRO A 378 -11.12 -11.44 16.03
CA PRO A 378 -9.77 -11.20 16.52
C PRO A 378 -9.65 -10.00 17.49
N PRO A 379 -8.90 -10.12 18.59
CA PRO A 379 -8.64 -9.00 19.48
C PRO A 379 -7.62 -8.01 18.89
N GLU A 380 -7.38 -6.92 19.63
CA GLU A 380 -6.43 -5.84 19.32
C GLU A 380 -6.75 -5.12 18.00
N GLN A 381 -8.05 -4.91 17.77
CA GLN A 381 -8.57 -4.24 16.57
C GLN A 381 -9.73 -3.29 16.91
N VAL A 382 -9.96 -2.32 16.03
CA VAL A 382 -11.13 -1.45 16.03
C VAL A 382 -12.19 -2.05 15.11
N TYR A 383 -13.42 -2.19 15.60
CA TYR A 383 -14.51 -2.81 14.86
C TYR A 383 -15.64 -1.84 14.52
N MET A 384 -16.16 -2.02 13.32
CA MET A 384 -17.46 -1.52 12.88
C MET A 384 -18.42 -2.70 12.77
N VAL A 385 -19.65 -2.55 13.30
CA VAL A 385 -20.70 -3.57 13.22
C VAL A 385 -21.91 -3.01 12.47
N THR A 386 -22.42 -3.78 11.51
CA THR A 386 -23.60 -3.44 10.72
C THR A 386 -24.57 -4.62 10.66
N ALA A 387 -25.84 -4.37 10.34
CA ALA A 387 -26.83 -5.41 10.09
C ALA A 387 -27.63 -5.11 8.83
N SER A 388 -27.96 -6.13 8.05
CA SER A 388 -28.78 -5.97 6.86
C SER A 388 -29.48 -7.25 6.39
N ASN A 389 -30.52 -7.05 5.59
CA ASN A 389 -31.11 -8.04 4.70
C ASN A 389 -31.63 -7.32 3.44
N ASP A 390 -32.44 -8.00 2.62
CA ASP A 390 -32.96 -7.44 1.36
C ASP A 390 -33.88 -6.21 1.56
N ASP A 391 -34.48 -6.05 2.74
CA ASP A 391 -35.51 -5.06 3.02
C ASP A 391 -35.09 -3.97 4.03
N TRP A 392 -34.04 -4.23 4.81
CA TRP A 392 -33.65 -3.47 6.00
C TRP A 392 -32.13 -3.37 6.12
N VAL A 393 -31.68 -2.24 6.66
CA VAL A 393 -30.29 -1.99 7.04
C VAL A 393 -30.26 -1.37 8.44
N ALA A 394 -29.16 -1.54 9.17
CA ALA A 394 -28.84 -0.75 10.34
C ALA A 394 -27.76 0.29 9.98
N ASP A 395 -27.81 1.42 10.66
CA ASP A 395 -26.68 2.35 10.67
C ASP A 395 -25.50 1.67 11.38
N ALA A 396 -24.28 2.01 10.99
CA ALA A 396 -23.11 1.55 11.73
C ALA A 396 -23.11 2.22 13.11
N VAL A 397 -22.92 1.43 14.17
CA VAL A 397 -22.62 1.98 15.50
C VAL A 397 -21.25 2.67 15.46
N PRO A 398 -20.99 3.67 16.33
CA PRO A 398 -19.65 4.20 16.52
C PRO A 398 -18.65 3.07 16.75
N SER A 399 -17.50 3.13 16.08
CA SER A 399 -16.53 2.03 16.17
C SER A 399 -16.01 1.90 17.60
N PHE A 400 -15.64 0.69 17.97
CA PHE A 400 -15.13 0.39 19.31
C PHE A 400 -13.94 -0.56 19.25
N VAL A 401 -13.12 -0.54 20.30
CA VAL A 401 -11.97 -1.45 20.42
C VAL A 401 -12.41 -2.78 20.99
N VAL A 402 -11.90 -3.86 20.40
CA VAL A 402 -11.93 -5.20 20.99
C VAL A 402 -10.52 -5.54 21.46
N ASN A 403 -10.34 -5.76 22.75
CA ASN A 403 -9.07 -6.12 23.38
C ASN A 403 -9.07 -7.59 23.78
N SER A 404 -7.88 -8.18 23.88
CA SER A 404 -7.71 -9.58 24.28
C SER A 404 -8.39 -9.89 25.62
N GLY A 405 -9.16 -10.97 25.66
CA GLY A 405 -9.89 -11.45 26.84
C GLY A 405 -11.02 -10.54 27.35
N LYS A 406 -11.43 -9.51 26.60
CA LYS A 406 -12.48 -8.56 27.00
C LYS A 406 -13.67 -8.57 26.04
N PRO A 407 -14.69 -9.41 26.29
CA PRO A 407 -15.92 -9.39 25.51
C PRO A 407 -16.57 -8.01 25.48
N VAL A 408 -17.21 -7.68 24.35
CA VAL A 408 -17.95 -6.43 24.17
C VAL A 408 -19.44 -6.74 24.16
N GLU A 409 -20.18 -6.09 25.05
CA GLU A 409 -21.59 -6.33 25.29
C GLU A 409 -22.42 -5.09 24.94
N GLY A 410 -23.70 -5.28 24.62
CA GLY A 410 -24.66 -4.18 24.44
C GLY A 410 -24.51 -3.42 23.11
N ILE A 411 -24.02 -4.07 22.06
CA ILE A 411 -23.97 -3.49 20.71
C ILE A 411 -25.32 -3.66 20.04
N ASP A 412 -26.31 -2.84 20.41
CA ASP A 412 -27.65 -2.93 19.83
C ASP A 412 -27.75 -2.17 18.48
N LEU A 413 -28.35 -2.81 17.48
CA LEU A 413 -28.52 -2.30 16.12
C LEU A 413 -30.01 -2.09 15.82
N THR A 414 -30.39 -0.88 15.41
CA THR A 414 -31.78 -0.59 15.05
C THR A 414 -31.93 -0.55 13.53
N LEU A 415 -32.87 -1.34 13.00
CA LEU A 415 -33.17 -1.41 11.59
C LEU A 415 -33.92 -0.16 11.13
N ARG A 416 -33.64 0.22 9.88
CA ARG A 416 -34.35 1.24 9.14
C ARG A 416 -34.52 0.82 7.68
N LYS A 417 -35.42 1.50 6.97
CA LYS A 417 -35.49 1.37 5.52
C LYS A 417 -34.20 1.89 4.90
N PRO A 418 -33.60 1.19 3.92
CA PRO A 418 -32.33 1.61 3.35
C PRO A 418 -32.46 2.88 2.51
N THR A 419 -31.36 3.63 2.45
CA THR A 419 -31.15 4.61 1.39
C THR A 419 -30.77 3.86 0.12
N ARG A 420 -31.53 4.04 -0.95
CA ARG A 420 -31.25 3.41 -2.25
C ARG A 420 -30.27 4.27 -3.03
N LEU A 421 -29.02 3.86 -3.10
CA LEU A 421 -28.04 4.47 -4.00
C LEU A 421 -28.15 3.83 -5.38
N THR A 422 -28.41 4.65 -6.38
CA THR A 422 -28.52 4.23 -7.79
C THR A 422 -27.52 4.99 -8.64
N GLY A 423 -27.17 4.44 -9.80
CA GLY A 423 -26.30 5.15 -10.73
C GLY A 423 -26.07 4.39 -12.02
N LEU A 424 -25.40 5.04 -12.95
CA LEU A 424 -24.93 4.48 -14.21
C LEU A 424 -23.40 4.36 -14.17
N LEU A 425 -22.87 3.20 -14.59
CA LEU A 425 -21.45 3.06 -14.90
C LEU A 425 -21.23 3.27 -16.40
N THR A 426 -20.36 4.23 -16.75
CA THR A 426 -20.03 4.53 -18.15
C THR A 426 -18.54 4.52 -18.45
N ALA A 427 -18.19 4.21 -19.70
CA ALA A 427 -16.81 4.30 -20.19
C ALA A 427 -16.42 5.74 -20.56
N GLU A 428 -15.21 6.15 -20.18
CA GLU A 428 -14.59 7.37 -20.69
C GLU A 428 -13.75 7.07 -21.95
N PRO A 429 -13.73 7.94 -22.96
CA PRO A 429 -14.57 9.14 -23.14
C PRO A 429 -15.89 8.87 -23.87
N SER A 430 -16.20 7.61 -24.22
CA SER A 430 -17.33 7.29 -25.10
C SER A 430 -18.71 7.57 -24.48
N GLY A 431 -18.82 7.56 -23.16
CA GLY A 431 -20.08 7.62 -22.42
C GLY A 431 -20.93 6.35 -22.51
N GLU A 432 -20.40 5.26 -23.08
CA GLU A 432 -21.13 4.01 -23.25
C GLU A 432 -21.41 3.35 -21.89
N ALA A 433 -22.64 2.91 -21.67
CA ALA A 433 -23.04 2.19 -20.48
C ALA A 433 -22.39 0.81 -20.40
N LEU A 434 -21.83 0.46 -19.24
CA LEU A 434 -21.04 -0.76 -19.07
C LEU A 434 -21.82 -1.82 -18.34
N LYS A 435 -22.10 -2.92 -19.04
CA LYS A 435 -22.90 -4.04 -18.52
C LYS A 435 -22.06 -5.08 -17.78
N ASN A 436 -22.63 -5.66 -16.72
CA ASN A 436 -22.02 -6.74 -15.92
C ASN A 436 -20.61 -6.40 -15.41
N GLU A 437 -20.37 -5.12 -15.15
CA GLU A 437 -19.14 -4.60 -14.57
C GLU A 437 -19.35 -4.34 -13.08
N ARG A 438 -18.29 -4.49 -12.29
CA ARG A 438 -18.38 -4.33 -10.83
C ARG A 438 -18.36 -2.86 -10.43
N VAL A 439 -19.23 -2.47 -9.51
CA VAL A 439 -19.15 -1.19 -8.81
C VAL A 439 -18.92 -1.49 -7.33
N ILE A 440 -18.06 -0.71 -6.69
CA ILE A 440 -17.59 -0.97 -5.33
C ILE A 440 -17.94 0.23 -4.47
N VAL A 441 -18.59 0.00 -3.33
CA VAL A 441 -18.86 1.01 -2.31
C VAL A 441 -18.14 0.61 -1.03
N TYR A 442 -17.26 1.48 -0.55
CA TYR A 442 -16.60 1.33 0.74
C TYR A 442 -17.38 2.08 1.80
N GLN A 443 -17.60 1.45 2.95
CA GLN A 443 -18.13 2.09 4.15
C GLN A 443 -17.03 2.16 5.19
N PHE A 444 -16.89 3.31 5.83
CA PHE A 444 -15.84 3.54 6.80
C PHE A 444 -16.38 3.74 8.21
N GLY A 445 -15.76 3.06 9.19
CA GLY A 445 -15.98 3.35 10.60
C GLY A 445 -15.08 4.49 11.12
N ASP A 446 -15.11 4.71 12.44
CA ASP A 446 -14.19 5.61 13.12
C ASP A 446 -12.76 5.05 13.14
N ASP A 447 -11.76 5.93 13.01
CA ASP A 447 -10.37 5.53 13.17
C ASP A 447 -9.94 5.47 14.64
N LEU A 448 -8.89 4.70 14.93
CA LEU A 448 -8.41 4.50 16.30
C LEU A 448 -8.15 5.83 17.04
N GLY A 449 -7.67 6.85 16.33
CA GLY A 449 -7.31 8.14 16.93
C GLY A 449 -8.51 9.02 17.32
N SER A 450 -9.69 8.79 16.75
CA SER A 450 -10.91 9.53 17.09
C SER A 450 -11.68 8.92 18.27
N ILE A 451 -11.37 7.69 18.67
CA ILE A 451 -12.06 6.99 19.76
C ILE A 451 -11.40 7.38 21.11
N THR A 452 -12.14 8.08 21.97
CA THR A 452 -11.61 8.61 23.23
C THR A 452 -11.15 7.49 24.17
N GLY A 453 -9.88 7.53 24.58
CA GLY A 453 -9.29 6.56 25.51
C GLY A 453 -9.01 5.18 24.91
N ALA A 454 -9.18 5.01 23.60
CA ALA A 454 -8.91 3.77 22.89
C ALA A 454 -7.41 3.51 22.74
N SER A 455 -7.01 2.25 22.93
CA SER A 455 -5.67 1.75 22.64
C SER A 455 -5.76 0.26 22.31
N ILE A 456 -4.91 -0.18 21.38
CA ILE A 456 -4.70 -1.58 20.99
C ILE A 456 -3.20 -1.86 20.97
N ALA A 457 -2.81 -3.12 21.12
CA ALA A 457 -1.42 -3.53 21.06
C ALA A 457 -0.75 -3.17 19.73
N ASN A 458 0.45 -2.57 19.80
CA ASN A 458 1.28 -2.22 18.64
C ASN A 458 2.74 -2.66 18.86
N PRO A 459 3.01 -3.96 18.98
CA PRO A 459 4.34 -4.48 19.34
C PRO A 459 5.41 -4.12 18.32
N GLU A 460 5.05 -3.98 17.04
CA GLU A 460 5.96 -3.61 15.95
C GLU A 460 6.14 -2.10 15.79
N ASN A 461 5.50 -1.29 16.65
CA ASN A 461 5.49 0.18 16.55
C ASN A 461 5.11 0.68 15.14
N SER A 462 4.15 -0.01 14.53
CA SER A 462 3.63 0.26 13.20
C SER A 462 2.99 1.64 13.15
N ARG A 463 3.24 2.38 12.06
CA ARG A 463 2.61 3.67 11.76
C ARG A 463 1.36 3.53 10.88
N ARG A 464 0.85 2.31 10.72
CA ARG A 464 -0.36 2.03 9.94
C ARG A 464 -1.53 2.83 10.49
N TYR A 465 -2.28 3.47 9.59
CA TYR A 465 -3.55 4.09 9.95
C TYR A 465 -4.60 3.00 10.15
N VAL A 466 -5.21 2.96 11.33
CA VAL A 466 -6.14 1.91 11.74
C VAL A 466 -7.56 2.45 11.65
N ARG A 467 -8.31 1.98 10.63
CA ARG A 467 -9.71 2.33 10.40
C ARG A 467 -10.45 1.14 9.78
N PRO A 468 -11.49 0.58 10.43
CA PRO A 468 -12.27 -0.50 9.86
C PRO A 468 -13.01 -0.04 8.61
N MET A 469 -13.06 -0.91 7.61
CA MET A 469 -13.62 -0.60 6.30
C MET A 469 -14.38 -1.81 5.73
N ALA A 470 -15.70 -1.66 5.58
CA ALA A 470 -16.53 -2.64 4.91
C ALA A 470 -16.59 -2.38 3.40
N VAL A 471 -16.70 -3.45 2.62
CA VAL A 471 -16.69 -3.39 1.15
C VAL A 471 -17.96 -4.03 0.62
N ASN A 472 -18.77 -3.23 -0.07
CA ASN A 472 -19.97 -3.67 -0.77
C ASN A 472 -19.69 -3.68 -2.27
N VAL A 473 -20.06 -4.76 -2.95
CA VAL A 473 -19.84 -4.91 -4.40
C VAL A 473 -21.15 -5.30 -5.05
N THR A 474 -21.51 -4.60 -6.12
CA THR A 474 -22.61 -4.98 -7.00
C THR A 474 -22.11 -5.04 -8.44
N LYS A 475 -22.94 -5.56 -9.35
CA LYS A 475 -22.70 -5.50 -10.79
C LYS A 475 -23.76 -4.69 -11.49
N THR A 476 -23.36 -4.07 -12.57
CA THR A 476 -24.27 -3.33 -13.43
C THR A 476 -25.17 -4.27 -14.25
N ASP A 477 -26.39 -3.83 -14.51
CA ASP A 477 -27.33 -4.51 -15.40
C ASP A 477 -26.96 -4.33 -16.89
N TYR A 478 -27.85 -4.73 -17.80
CA TYR A 478 -27.63 -4.61 -19.25
C TYR A 478 -27.57 -3.17 -19.76
N ASP A 479 -28.15 -2.23 -19.02
CA ASP A 479 -28.18 -0.81 -19.30
C ASP A 479 -27.09 -0.06 -18.51
N GLY A 480 -26.17 -0.77 -17.85
CA GLY A 480 -25.08 -0.20 -17.06
C GLY A 480 -25.49 0.33 -15.69
N ARG A 481 -26.73 0.07 -15.24
CA ARG A 481 -27.26 0.61 -13.98
C ARG A 481 -26.86 -0.27 -12.81
N PHE A 482 -26.65 0.33 -11.65
CA PHE A 482 -26.37 -0.37 -10.41
C PHE A 482 -27.22 0.15 -9.26
N GLU A 483 -27.35 -0.67 -8.21
CA GLU A 483 -28.03 -0.31 -6.97
C GLU A 483 -27.28 -0.85 -5.74
N PHE A 484 -27.26 -0.02 -4.68
CA PHE A 484 -26.87 -0.40 -3.33
C PHE A 484 -27.94 0.01 -2.32
N LEU A 485 -28.08 -0.78 -1.26
CA LEU A 485 -28.92 -0.49 -0.10
C LEU A 485 -28.02 -0.11 1.06
N LEU A 486 -28.06 1.17 1.47
CA LEU A 486 -27.10 1.73 2.43
C LEU A 486 -27.79 2.22 3.70
N GLY A 487 -27.13 1.99 4.85
CA GLY A 487 -27.41 2.65 6.12
C GLY A 487 -26.80 4.05 6.15
N ASN A 488 -26.96 4.77 7.27
CA ASN A 488 -26.24 6.03 7.48
C ASN A 488 -24.76 5.77 7.72
N GLY A 489 -23.94 6.71 7.28
CA GLY A 489 -22.50 6.63 7.44
C GLY A 489 -21.74 7.37 6.34
N SER A 490 -20.42 7.22 6.38
CA SER A 490 -19.50 7.80 5.41
C SER A 490 -18.99 6.73 4.45
N TYR A 491 -19.03 7.05 3.16
CA TYR A 491 -18.78 6.12 2.09
C TYR A 491 -17.85 6.71 1.02
N ASP A 492 -17.23 5.83 0.25
CA ASP A 492 -16.79 6.17 -1.09
C ASP A 492 -17.33 5.16 -2.11
N ILE A 493 -17.52 5.62 -3.35
CA ILE A 493 -17.86 4.77 -4.50
C ILE A 493 -16.72 4.76 -5.50
N ARG A 494 -16.42 3.58 -6.04
CA ARG A 494 -15.31 3.35 -6.96
C ARG A 494 -15.71 2.51 -8.18
N PRO A 495 -15.19 2.83 -9.38
CA PRO A 495 -15.31 2.02 -10.59
C PRO A 495 -14.57 0.67 -10.47
N PRO A 496 -14.76 -0.25 -11.44
CA PRO A 496 -14.14 -1.58 -11.44
C PRO A 496 -12.63 -1.61 -11.19
N ARG A 497 -11.88 -0.62 -11.66
CA ARG A 497 -10.41 -0.55 -11.51
C ARG A 497 -9.95 0.41 -10.41
N GLN A 498 -10.88 0.95 -9.63
CA GLN A 498 -10.64 1.86 -8.48
C GLN A 498 -9.75 3.06 -8.82
N GLU A 499 -9.84 3.57 -10.05
CA GLU A 499 -9.08 4.73 -10.51
C GLU A 499 -9.51 6.05 -9.91
N LYS A 500 -10.75 6.12 -9.43
CA LYS A 500 -11.36 7.29 -8.82
C LYS A 500 -12.11 6.83 -7.57
N ALA A 501 -12.19 7.72 -6.58
CA ALA A 501 -13.04 7.54 -5.41
C ALA A 501 -13.87 8.81 -5.25
N GLU A 502 -15.18 8.65 -5.16
CA GLU A 502 -16.11 9.73 -4.87
C GLU A 502 -16.67 9.53 -3.47
N GLU A 503 -16.29 10.40 -2.55
CA GLU A 503 -16.73 10.39 -1.16
C GLU A 503 -18.13 10.98 -1.03
N PHE A 504 -18.99 10.34 -0.24
CA PHE A 504 -20.33 10.83 0.06
C PHE A 504 -20.81 10.32 1.42
N ASP A 505 -21.75 11.05 2.03
CA ASP A 505 -22.39 10.65 3.28
C ASP A 505 -23.85 10.27 3.03
N VAL A 506 -24.36 9.33 3.82
CA VAL A 506 -25.78 8.97 3.87
C VAL A 506 -26.34 9.41 5.23
N SER A 507 -27.40 10.21 5.20
CA SER A 507 -28.01 10.85 6.37
C SER A 507 -29.54 10.65 6.42
N GLY A 508 -30.00 9.47 6.03
CA GLY A 508 -31.40 9.04 6.16
C GLY A 508 -32.29 9.40 4.96
N GLU A 509 -31.72 9.86 3.84
CA GLU A 509 -32.45 10.11 2.61
C GLU A 509 -33.04 8.81 2.04
N ALA A 510 -34.18 8.88 1.35
CA ALA A 510 -34.78 7.68 0.76
C ALA A 510 -33.99 7.12 -0.43
N ALA A 511 -33.36 8.01 -1.22
CA ALA A 511 -32.60 7.64 -2.40
C ALA A 511 -31.49 8.66 -2.70
N LEU A 512 -30.42 8.17 -3.32
CA LEU A 512 -29.30 8.96 -3.86
C LEU A 512 -28.99 8.47 -5.27
N THR A 513 -28.46 9.38 -6.09
CA THR A 513 -27.99 9.04 -7.44
C THR A 513 -26.57 9.57 -7.63
N ILE A 514 -25.63 8.65 -7.90
CA ILE A 514 -24.24 8.97 -8.19
C ILE A 514 -23.83 8.14 -9.41
N ASP A 515 -23.51 8.81 -10.52
CA ASP A 515 -23.00 8.13 -11.71
C ASP A 515 -21.49 7.94 -11.60
N VAL A 516 -21.01 6.79 -12.06
CA VAL A 516 -19.60 6.41 -11.98
C VAL A 516 -19.03 6.30 -13.39
N THR A 517 -17.83 6.81 -13.59
CA THR A 517 -17.12 6.67 -14.86
C THR A 517 -15.84 5.87 -14.68
N THR A 518 -15.46 5.13 -15.72
CA THR A 518 -14.23 4.34 -15.75
C THR A 518 -13.54 4.48 -17.10
N GLU A 519 -12.21 4.59 -17.09
CA GLU A 519 -11.45 4.56 -18.34
C GLU A 519 -11.39 3.10 -18.82
N ILE A 520 -12.06 2.79 -19.95
CA ILE A 520 -11.81 1.52 -20.63
C ILE A 520 -10.59 1.67 -21.51
N GLN A 521 -9.49 1.11 -21.04
CA GLN A 521 -8.33 0.98 -21.88
C GLN A 521 -8.48 -0.16 -22.86
N ALA A 522 -8.31 0.18 -24.13
CA ALA A 522 -8.21 -0.81 -25.18
C ALA A 522 -6.93 -1.64 -24.97
N LYS A 523 -7.08 -2.94 -25.13
CA LYS A 523 -5.94 -3.82 -25.36
C LYS A 523 -5.41 -3.56 -26.77
N ILE A 524 -4.11 -3.36 -26.86
CA ILE A 524 -3.40 -3.24 -28.13
C ILE A 524 -2.49 -4.45 -28.33
N LYS A 525 -2.39 -4.89 -29.57
CA LYS A 525 -1.41 -5.88 -29.97
C LYS A 525 -0.10 -5.17 -30.27
N LEU A 526 0.92 -5.45 -29.47
CA LEU A 526 2.30 -5.03 -29.72
C LEU A 526 3.05 -6.16 -30.42
N THR A 527 3.66 -5.88 -31.56
CA THR A 527 4.56 -6.82 -32.24
C THR A 527 5.96 -6.23 -32.33
N GLY A 528 7.00 -7.03 -32.21
CA GLY A 528 8.34 -6.48 -32.28
C GLY A 528 9.41 -7.47 -32.66
N VAL A 529 10.62 -6.94 -32.80
CA VAL A 529 11.83 -7.71 -33.09
C VAL A 529 12.96 -7.25 -32.18
N VAL A 530 13.75 -8.20 -31.72
CA VAL A 530 14.93 -7.97 -30.91
C VAL A 530 16.16 -8.41 -31.71
N ARG A 531 17.14 -7.50 -31.80
CA ARG A 531 18.37 -7.69 -32.58
C ARG A 531 19.59 -7.41 -31.72
N HIS A 532 20.73 -7.90 -32.16
CA HIS A 532 22.02 -7.53 -31.57
C HIS A 532 22.49 -6.18 -32.14
N GLN A 533 23.01 -5.29 -31.29
CA GLN A 533 23.35 -3.91 -31.67
C GLN A 533 24.47 -3.82 -32.71
N GLU A 534 25.48 -4.70 -32.67
CA GLU A 534 26.68 -4.58 -33.52
C GLU A 534 26.49 -5.15 -34.94
N ASP A 535 25.77 -6.26 -35.08
CA ASP A 535 25.67 -7.04 -36.34
C ASP A 535 24.23 -7.23 -36.84
N ASP A 536 23.25 -6.63 -36.16
CA ASP A 536 21.82 -6.58 -36.52
C ASP A 536 21.12 -7.95 -36.64
N ARG A 537 21.77 -9.03 -36.19
CA ARG A 537 21.20 -10.38 -36.22
C ARG A 537 20.00 -10.48 -35.28
N PRO A 538 18.91 -11.19 -35.67
CA PRO A 538 17.80 -11.45 -34.77
C PRO A 538 18.24 -12.32 -33.58
N LEU A 539 17.68 -12.05 -32.41
CA LEU A 539 18.01 -12.75 -31.17
C LEU A 539 16.80 -13.54 -30.66
N SER A 540 16.91 -14.86 -30.66
CA SER A 540 15.91 -15.79 -30.14
C SER A 540 16.05 -16.05 -28.64
N GLY A 541 14.95 -16.34 -27.96
CA GLY A 541 14.96 -16.66 -26.52
C GLY A 541 15.28 -15.47 -25.62
N ILE A 542 15.16 -14.24 -26.13
CA ILE A 542 15.32 -13.03 -25.32
C ILE A 542 14.07 -12.82 -24.49
N ARG A 543 14.25 -12.63 -23.18
CA ARG A 543 13.16 -12.31 -22.26
C ARG A 543 12.90 -10.82 -22.28
N LEU A 544 11.67 -10.45 -22.63
CA LEU A 544 11.14 -9.12 -22.42
C LEU A 544 10.38 -9.10 -21.10
N SER A 545 10.68 -8.13 -20.24
CA SER A 545 9.96 -7.83 -19.01
C SER A 545 9.51 -6.38 -19.06
N ALA A 546 8.22 -6.15 -18.91
CA ALA A 546 7.63 -4.85 -19.08
C ALA A 546 6.84 -4.43 -17.85
N VAL A 547 6.97 -3.16 -17.49
CA VAL A 547 6.34 -2.57 -16.30
C VAL A 547 5.49 -1.38 -16.74
N SER A 548 4.19 -1.45 -16.44
CA SER A 548 3.28 -0.32 -16.67
C SER A 548 3.59 0.81 -15.68
N GLN A 549 3.60 2.05 -16.17
CA GLN A 549 3.75 3.23 -15.32
C GLN A 549 2.51 3.53 -14.46
N ARG A 550 1.40 2.78 -14.59
CA ARG A 550 0.26 2.89 -13.67
C ARG A 550 0.42 2.02 -12.42
N PHE A 551 1.33 1.06 -12.42
CA PHE A 551 1.58 0.11 -11.33
C PHE A 551 0.33 -0.64 -10.83
N ARG A 552 -0.62 -0.96 -11.73
CA ARG A 552 -1.89 -1.64 -11.38
C ARG A 552 -1.93 -3.14 -11.64
N GLY A 553 -0.77 -3.77 -11.86
CA GLY A 553 -0.66 -5.21 -12.07
C GLY A 553 -0.85 -5.65 -13.53
N ASP A 554 -0.53 -4.75 -14.47
CA ASP A 554 -0.54 -4.95 -15.92
C ASP A 554 0.89 -5.13 -16.50
N ASP A 555 1.84 -5.49 -15.63
CA ASP A 555 3.18 -5.91 -16.03
C ASP A 555 3.07 -7.16 -16.92
N TRP A 556 3.90 -7.24 -17.96
CA TRP A 556 3.89 -8.37 -18.88
C TRP A 556 5.28 -8.88 -19.22
N GLN A 557 5.36 -10.14 -19.63
CA GLN A 557 6.57 -10.79 -20.09
C GLN A 557 6.34 -11.48 -21.42
N ALA A 558 7.41 -11.58 -22.23
CA ALA A 558 7.38 -12.32 -23.49
C ALA A 558 8.75 -12.92 -23.81
N LEU A 559 8.76 -13.92 -24.70
CA LEU A 559 9.97 -14.48 -25.27
C LEU A 559 10.01 -14.24 -26.78
N THR A 560 11.20 -13.97 -27.32
CA THR A 560 11.39 -13.93 -28.77
C THR A 560 11.49 -15.33 -29.37
N ASP A 561 10.87 -15.51 -30.53
CA ASP A 561 11.00 -16.74 -31.31
C ASP A 561 12.36 -16.83 -32.05
N LYS A 562 12.53 -17.90 -32.84
CA LYS A 562 13.75 -18.16 -33.63
C LYS A 562 14.15 -17.03 -34.58
N ASP A 563 13.19 -16.20 -34.99
CA ASP A 563 13.40 -15.07 -35.91
C ASP A 563 13.59 -13.76 -35.13
N GLY A 564 13.75 -13.84 -33.81
CA GLY A 564 13.94 -12.72 -32.90
C GLY A 564 12.68 -11.91 -32.65
N THR A 565 11.50 -12.43 -33.00
CA THR A 565 10.25 -11.67 -32.97
C THR A 565 9.36 -12.07 -31.80
N PHE A 566 8.58 -11.11 -31.29
CA PHE A 566 7.62 -11.33 -30.20
C PHE A 566 6.27 -10.69 -30.55
N ALA A 567 5.20 -11.12 -29.86
CA ALA A 567 3.91 -10.46 -29.92
C ALA A 567 3.21 -10.56 -28.57
N VAL A 568 2.71 -9.43 -28.06
CA VAL A 568 1.96 -9.37 -26.80
C VAL A 568 0.64 -8.62 -26.95
N GLU A 569 -0.36 -9.01 -26.19
CA GLU A 569 -1.57 -8.23 -25.96
C GLU A 569 -1.45 -7.48 -24.63
N ARG A 570 -1.38 -6.14 -24.70
CA ARG A 570 -1.14 -5.27 -23.54
C ARG A 570 -2.19 -4.16 -23.47
N LEU A 571 -2.34 -3.53 -22.32
CA LEU A 571 -3.07 -2.28 -22.22
C LEU A 571 -2.30 -1.15 -22.94
N GLY A 572 -3.02 -0.21 -23.53
CA GLY A 572 -2.46 0.94 -24.23
C GLY A 572 -1.89 2.03 -23.31
N GLU A 573 -0.92 1.69 -22.46
CA GLU A 573 -0.36 2.57 -21.41
C GLU A 573 1.16 2.75 -21.53
N PRO A 574 1.73 3.92 -21.22
CA PRO A 574 3.17 4.09 -21.05
C PRO A 574 3.82 2.96 -20.24
N THR A 575 4.87 2.36 -20.79
CA THR A 575 5.46 1.12 -20.26
C THR A 575 6.96 1.12 -20.49
N TYR A 576 7.72 0.72 -19.48
CA TYR A 576 9.14 0.43 -19.70
C TYR A 576 9.30 -1.04 -20.04
N VAL A 577 10.19 -1.35 -20.97
CA VAL A 577 10.48 -2.71 -21.42
C VAL A 577 11.98 -2.97 -21.29
N LEU A 578 12.35 -3.94 -20.46
CA LEU A 578 13.69 -4.54 -20.46
C LEU A 578 13.68 -5.76 -21.38
N ALA A 579 14.60 -5.81 -22.35
CA ALA A 579 14.94 -7.03 -23.06
C ALA A 579 16.32 -7.50 -22.60
N MET A 580 16.42 -8.74 -22.14
CA MET A 580 17.65 -9.31 -21.58
C MET A 580 17.77 -10.78 -21.98
N ASN A 581 18.98 -11.24 -22.30
CA ASN A 581 19.25 -12.67 -22.49
C ASN A 581 19.47 -13.39 -21.14
N ASP A 582 19.41 -14.72 -21.15
CA ASP A 582 19.41 -15.51 -19.91
C ASP A 582 20.70 -15.35 -19.06
N ASP A 583 21.87 -15.24 -19.69
CA ASP A 583 23.15 -15.02 -19.00
C ASP A 583 23.40 -13.54 -18.62
N LYS A 584 22.43 -12.67 -18.92
CA LYS A 584 22.44 -11.23 -18.67
C LYS A 584 23.61 -10.47 -19.30
N SER A 585 24.31 -11.04 -20.29
CA SER A 585 25.42 -10.36 -20.96
C SER A 585 24.97 -9.32 -22.00
N LEU A 586 23.73 -9.42 -22.46
CA LEU A 586 23.13 -8.56 -23.48
C LEU A 586 21.78 -8.01 -23.01
N GLY A 587 21.64 -6.69 -22.99
CA GLY A 587 20.44 -6.04 -22.49
C GLY A 587 20.13 -4.70 -23.17
N ALA A 588 18.87 -4.30 -23.13
CA ALA A 588 18.41 -2.96 -23.49
C ALA A 588 17.14 -2.62 -22.72
N VAL A 589 16.96 -1.35 -22.37
CA VAL A 589 15.71 -0.83 -21.81
C VAL A 589 15.14 0.20 -22.79
N SER A 590 13.83 0.17 -22.99
CA SER A 590 13.11 1.14 -23.82
C SER A 590 11.86 1.62 -23.10
N ILE A 591 11.46 2.86 -23.38
CA ILE A 591 10.20 3.44 -22.91
C ILE A 591 9.24 3.40 -24.09
N LEU A 592 8.10 2.76 -23.88
CA LEU A 592 7.06 2.55 -24.87
C LEU A 592 5.84 3.44 -24.55
N PRO A 593 5.50 4.43 -25.39
CA PRO A 593 4.23 5.14 -25.36
C PRO A 593 3.01 4.21 -25.36
N GLY A 594 1.88 4.70 -24.83
CA GLY A 594 0.67 3.90 -24.66
C GLY A 594 0.07 3.39 -25.97
N ASP A 595 0.09 4.17 -27.05
CA ASP A 595 -0.49 3.85 -28.35
C ASP A 595 0.44 3.05 -29.27
N GLN A 596 1.70 2.83 -28.88
CA GLN A 596 2.69 2.21 -29.74
C GLN A 596 2.42 0.69 -29.91
N SER A 597 2.22 0.27 -31.16
CA SER A 597 1.91 -1.12 -31.54
C SER A 597 3.09 -1.90 -32.13
N THR A 598 4.24 -1.26 -32.31
CA THR A 598 5.46 -1.91 -32.81
C THR A 598 6.69 -1.52 -31.98
N LEU A 599 7.60 -2.47 -31.70
CA LEU A 599 8.84 -2.19 -30.97
C LEU A 599 10.03 -2.93 -31.58
N GLU A 600 11.10 -2.19 -31.87
CA GLU A 600 12.41 -2.76 -32.20
C GLU A 600 13.37 -2.45 -31.04
N MET A 601 14.05 -3.46 -30.53
CA MET A 601 15.07 -3.30 -29.49
C MET A 601 16.39 -3.86 -29.99
N LYS A 602 17.48 -3.13 -29.74
CA LYS A 602 18.83 -3.58 -30.04
C LYS A 602 19.61 -3.77 -28.75
N LEU A 603 20.01 -5.01 -28.49
CA LEU A 603 20.72 -5.37 -27.28
C LEU A 603 22.20 -5.08 -27.43
N GLU A 604 22.75 -4.43 -26.42
CA GLU A 604 24.18 -4.17 -26.26
C GLU A 604 24.75 -4.90 -25.03
N LYS A 605 26.07 -4.89 -24.88
CA LYS A 605 26.73 -5.51 -23.74
C LYS A 605 26.35 -4.80 -22.45
N THR A 606 25.86 -5.55 -21.47
CA THR A 606 25.62 -5.04 -20.13
C THR A 606 26.92 -4.84 -19.36
N GLY A 607 26.94 -3.90 -18.43
CA GLY A 607 28.01 -3.76 -17.45
C GLY A 607 27.77 -4.57 -16.17
N SER A 608 28.74 -4.46 -15.27
CA SER A 608 28.72 -5.00 -13.92
C SER A 608 29.27 -3.99 -12.94
N ALA A 609 28.91 -4.12 -11.66
CA ALA A 609 29.48 -3.32 -10.58
C ALA A 609 29.91 -4.21 -9.42
N PHE A 610 30.89 -3.79 -8.63
CA PHE A 610 31.33 -4.53 -7.45
C PHE A 610 31.79 -3.56 -6.37
N GLY A 611 31.82 -4.02 -5.13
CA GLY A 611 32.29 -3.22 -4.00
C GLY A 611 32.42 -4.04 -2.73
N VAL A 612 32.72 -3.38 -1.62
CA VAL A 612 32.79 -3.97 -0.29
C VAL A 612 31.82 -3.25 0.64
N LEU A 613 30.98 -4.01 1.34
CA LEU A 613 30.08 -3.50 2.36
C LEU A 613 30.65 -3.77 3.75
N HIS A 614 30.75 -2.72 4.56
CA HIS A 614 31.11 -2.80 5.97
C HIS A 614 29.90 -2.53 6.85
N LYS A 615 29.99 -2.95 8.11
CA LYS A 615 29.01 -2.64 9.16
C LYS A 615 28.90 -1.14 9.41
N THR A 616 27.79 -0.75 10.02
CA THR A 616 27.55 0.64 10.43
C THR A 616 28.71 1.15 11.29
N ASP A 617 29.22 2.34 10.92
CA ASP A 617 30.28 3.06 11.62
C ASP A 617 31.58 2.25 11.89
N SER A 618 31.85 1.23 11.07
CA SER A 618 33.01 0.34 11.21
C SER A 618 33.62 -0.03 9.86
N ALA A 619 34.87 -0.47 9.87
CA ALA A 619 35.53 -1.11 8.72
C ALA A 619 35.38 -2.64 8.72
N GLU A 620 34.64 -3.20 9.67
CA GLU A 620 34.32 -4.63 9.69
C GLU A 620 33.45 -5.02 8.50
N PRO A 621 33.78 -6.09 7.75
CA PRO A 621 32.93 -6.61 6.70
C PRO A 621 31.52 -6.98 7.17
N ALA A 622 30.52 -6.65 6.36
CA ALA A 622 29.15 -7.09 6.54
C ALA A 622 28.87 -8.27 5.61
N ALA A 623 28.92 -9.49 6.15
CA ALA A 623 28.74 -10.73 5.41
C ALA A 623 27.27 -11.17 5.37
N ALA A 624 26.89 -11.89 4.32
CA ALA A 624 25.53 -12.40 4.09
C ALA A 624 24.42 -11.32 4.03
N GLU A 625 24.80 -10.08 3.74
CA GLU A 625 23.87 -8.96 3.54
C GLU A 625 23.26 -9.04 2.14
N LYS A 626 21.94 -8.90 2.06
CA LYS A 626 21.18 -8.89 0.81
C LYS A 626 21.05 -7.46 0.27
N ILE A 627 21.64 -7.21 -0.89
CA ILE A 627 21.59 -5.93 -1.62
C ILE A 627 20.65 -6.10 -2.83
N ARG A 628 19.45 -5.50 -2.76
CA ARG A 628 18.56 -5.39 -3.91
C ARG A 628 18.93 -4.15 -4.73
N PHE A 629 19.06 -4.31 -6.03
CA PHE A 629 19.32 -3.21 -6.95
C PHE A 629 18.26 -3.14 -8.06
N GLY A 630 18.01 -1.96 -8.60
CA GLY A 630 17.09 -1.78 -9.72
C GLY A 630 16.99 -0.34 -10.21
N ILE A 631 16.47 -0.17 -11.42
CA ILE A 631 16.14 1.11 -12.03
C ILE A 631 14.87 1.66 -11.36
N ARG A 632 14.92 2.94 -10.95
CA ARG A 632 13.76 3.66 -10.44
C ARG A 632 12.82 4.02 -11.59
N ILE A 633 11.69 3.32 -11.69
CA ILE A 633 10.65 3.62 -12.68
C ILE A 633 9.62 4.53 -12.03
N PRO A 634 9.40 5.76 -12.52
CA PRO A 634 8.33 6.63 -12.04
C PRO A 634 6.97 6.22 -12.61
N ASP A 635 5.90 6.52 -11.88
CA ASP A 635 4.55 6.47 -12.45
C ASP A 635 4.36 7.57 -13.51
N GLU A 636 3.23 7.52 -14.24
CA GLU A 636 2.95 8.47 -15.34
C GLU A 636 3.01 9.94 -14.90
N ASN A 637 2.72 10.22 -13.63
CA ASN A 637 2.65 11.57 -13.07
C ASN A 637 3.89 11.95 -12.24
N ASN A 638 4.90 11.07 -12.17
CA ASN A 638 6.09 11.22 -11.33
C ASN A 638 5.78 11.53 -9.85
N GLN A 639 4.67 10.99 -9.33
CA GLN A 639 4.22 11.10 -7.94
C GLN A 639 4.72 9.94 -7.07
N THR A 640 4.93 8.79 -7.69
CA THR A 640 5.45 7.58 -7.04
C THR A 640 6.40 6.85 -7.97
N TRP A 641 7.07 5.82 -7.46
CA TRP A 641 8.01 5.02 -8.24
C TRP A 641 8.11 3.60 -7.72
N SER A 642 8.65 2.72 -8.56
CA SER A 642 9.00 1.35 -8.21
C SER A 642 10.39 1.02 -8.74
N ASN A 643 11.24 0.42 -7.90
CA ASN A 643 12.54 -0.09 -8.35
C ASN A 643 12.33 -1.43 -9.09
N ARG A 644 12.77 -1.51 -10.34
CA ARG A 644 12.53 -2.63 -11.28
C ARG A 644 13.80 -2.93 -12.09
N PHE A 645 13.77 -3.98 -12.91
CA PHE A 645 14.86 -4.32 -13.85
C PHE A 645 16.26 -4.45 -13.23
N GLY A 646 16.34 -4.90 -11.97
CA GLY A 646 17.61 -5.28 -11.37
C GLY A 646 17.52 -6.64 -10.70
N GLY A 647 18.27 -6.85 -9.63
CA GLY A 647 18.41 -8.15 -9.01
C GLY A 647 18.78 -8.10 -7.54
N LEU A 648 19.29 -9.22 -7.06
CA LEU A 648 19.78 -9.40 -5.70
C LEU A 648 21.25 -9.78 -5.77
N ALA A 649 22.08 -9.14 -4.96
CA ALA A 649 23.43 -9.57 -4.64
C ALA A 649 23.52 -9.90 -3.15
N VAL A 650 24.37 -10.86 -2.79
CA VAL A 650 24.64 -11.24 -1.40
C VAL A 650 26.12 -11.03 -1.13
N THR A 651 26.46 -10.37 -0.03
CA THR A 651 27.86 -10.16 0.34
C THR A 651 28.51 -11.46 0.82
N ASP A 652 29.77 -11.68 0.43
CA ASP A 652 30.57 -12.81 0.92
C ASP A 652 31.09 -12.58 2.36
N SER A 653 31.88 -13.51 2.89
CA SER A 653 32.48 -13.41 4.23
C SER A 653 33.38 -12.19 4.44
N GLU A 654 33.83 -11.55 3.36
CA GLU A 654 34.65 -10.33 3.37
C GLU A 654 33.83 -9.10 2.95
N GLY A 655 32.49 -9.21 2.93
CA GLY A 655 31.61 -8.09 2.61
C GLY A 655 31.59 -7.75 1.12
N ARG A 656 32.24 -8.53 0.26
CA ARG A 656 32.31 -8.24 -1.18
C ARG A 656 31.02 -8.63 -1.86
N PHE A 657 30.57 -7.82 -2.80
CA PHE A 657 29.41 -8.12 -3.63
C PHE A 657 29.66 -7.75 -5.10
N ARG A 658 28.86 -8.33 -5.98
CA ARG A 658 28.87 -8.06 -7.42
C ARG A 658 27.45 -7.94 -7.95
N LEU A 659 27.21 -6.91 -8.75
CA LEU A 659 25.98 -6.65 -9.49
C LEU A 659 26.22 -6.97 -10.97
N GLU A 660 25.30 -7.67 -11.60
CA GLU A 660 25.40 -8.11 -13.00
C GLU A 660 24.14 -7.75 -13.79
N GLY A 661 24.29 -7.67 -15.12
CA GLY A 661 23.18 -7.33 -16.02
C GLY A 661 22.79 -5.85 -15.99
N LEU A 662 23.75 -4.95 -15.77
CA LEU A 662 23.49 -3.51 -15.73
C LEU A 662 23.45 -2.93 -17.14
N VAL A 663 22.27 -2.61 -17.65
CA VAL A 663 22.09 -1.96 -18.96
C VAL A 663 22.70 -0.54 -18.94
N PRO A 664 23.58 -0.18 -19.90
CA PRO A 664 24.16 1.16 -19.99
C PRO A 664 23.12 2.28 -20.14
N GLY A 665 23.45 3.46 -19.61
CA GLY A 665 22.59 4.66 -19.67
C GLY A 665 21.56 4.77 -18.55
N TRP A 666 21.49 3.80 -17.63
CA TRP A 666 20.52 3.77 -16.54
C TRP A 666 21.18 3.85 -15.16
N GLU A 667 20.54 4.57 -14.25
CA GLU A 667 20.89 4.61 -12.83
C GLU A 667 20.19 3.48 -12.07
N TYR A 668 20.94 2.79 -11.21
CA TYR A 668 20.48 1.70 -10.37
C TYR A 668 20.55 2.11 -8.91
N ASP A 669 19.40 2.09 -8.24
CA ASP A 669 19.29 2.28 -6.79
C ASP A 669 19.61 0.97 -6.07
N LEU A 670 20.40 1.03 -5.01
CA LEU A 670 20.79 -0.11 -4.19
C LEU A 670 20.16 0.01 -2.80
N ASN A 671 19.51 -1.05 -2.32
CA ASN A 671 18.82 -1.08 -1.04
C ASN A 671 19.13 -2.37 -0.28
N LEU A 672 19.30 -2.26 1.04
CA LEU A 672 19.41 -3.39 1.95
C LEU A 672 18.02 -3.93 2.32
N GLU A 673 17.96 -4.97 3.15
CA GLU A 673 16.68 -5.46 3.68
C GLU A 673 16.04 -4.44 4.63
N SER A 674 14.71 -4.51 4.73
CA SER A 674 13.96 -3.66 5.65
C SER A 674 14.36 -4.01 7.09
N ARG A 675 14.54 -2.98 7.90
CA ARG A 675 14.80 -3.09 9.33
C ARG A 675 13.48 -3.29 10.11
N PRO A 676 13.55 -3.77 11.36
CA PRO A 676 12.37 -3.85 12.23
C PRO A 676 11.63 -2.51 12.42
N ASP A 677 12.32 -1.38 12.24
CA ASP A 677 11.72 -0.04 12.29
C ASP A 677 11.00 0.37 10.98
N GLY A 678 10.88 -0.55 10.02
CA GLY A 678 10.28 -0.35 8.70
C GLY A 678 11.14 0.44 7.72
N SER A 679 12.33 0.92 8.12
CA SER A 679 13.23 1.63 7.21
C SER A 679 13.95 0.66 6.28
N ILE A 680 14.15 1.09 5.03
CA ILE A 680 14.94 0.35 4.04
C ILE A 680 16.21 1.18 3.81
N PRO A 681 17.38 0.73 4.29
CA PRO A 681 18.62 1.48 4.12
C PRO A 681 19.04 1.48 2.64
N SER A 682 19.20 2.65 2.06
CA SER A 682 19.72 2.81 0.70
C SER A 682 21.23 2.98 0.71
N LEU A 683 21.92 2.32 -0.22
CA LEU A 683 23.32 2.52 -0.52
C LEU A 683 23.47 3.53 -1.67
N LYS A 684 24.71 3.86 -2.03
CA LYS A 684 24.99 4.75 -3.16
C LYS A 684 24.52 4.13 -4.48
N SER A 685 23.68 4.86 -5.23
CA SER A 685 23.24 4.47 -6.57
C SER A 685 24.40 4.47 -7.59
N ILE A 686 24.22 3.78 -8.71
CA ILE A 686 25.26 3.64 -9.74
C ILE A 686 24.70 3.76 -11.15
N THR A 687 25.42 4.47 -12.02
CA THR A 687 25.12 4.59 -13.46
C THR A 687 26.25 3.98 -14.28
N ILE A 688 25.92 3.08 -15.20
CA ILE A 688 26.88 2.49 -16.14
C ILE A 688 26.81 3.25 -17.45
N VAL A 689 27.91 3.87 -17.89
CA VAL A 689 27.92 4.70 -19.12
C VAL A 689 28.49 3.93 -20.32
N SER A 690 29.52 3.11 -20.12
CA SER A 690 30.14 2.29 -21.20
C SER A 690 31.20 1.28 -20.73
N VAL A 691 31.53 1.25 -19.43
CA VAL A 691 32.53 0.36 -18.85
C VAL A 691 31.90 -0.97 -18.45
N LEU A 692 32.51 -2.07 -18.90
CA LEU A 692 32.06 -3.44 -18.61
C LEU A 692 32.06 -3.76 -17.09
N GLN A 693 32.82 -3.01 -16.29
CA GLN A 693 32.89 -3.19 -14.84
C GLN A 693 33.19 -1.87 -14.10
N VAL A 694 32.44 -1.57 -13.03
CA VAL A 694 32.62 -0.41 -12.17
C VAL A 694 32.92 -0.81 -10.72
N ASP A 695 33.96 -0.22 -10.15
CA ASP A 695 34.28 -0.35 -8.72
C ASP A 695 33.54 0.72 -7.92
N MET A 696 32.67 0.28 -7.01
CA MET A 696 31.89 1.14 -6.11
C MET A 696 32.66 1.50 -4.82
N GLY A 697 33.83 0.90 -4.61
CA GLY A 697 34.64 1.07 -3.42
C GLY A 697 34.02 0.46 -2.17
N ALA A 698 34.47 0.95 -1.01
CA ALA A 698 33.92 0.57 0.29
C ALA A 698 32.70 1.44 0.63
N MET A 699 31.65 0.79 1.13
CA MET A 699 30.44 1.42 1.64
C MET A 699 30.12 0.90 3.03
N ASN A 700 29.39 1.69 3.82
CA ASN A 700 28.95 1.28 5.14
C ASN A 700 27.43 1.13 5.15
N ILE A 701 26.92 0.18 5.92
CA ILE A 701 25.50 0.11 6.25
C ILE A 701 25.10 1.43 6.94
N PRO A 702 24.17 2.23 6.39
CA PRO A 702 23.76 3.51 6.97
C PRO A 702 23.24 3.32 8.40
N ALA A 703 23.51 4.23 9.33
CA ALA A 703 22.97 4.10 10.69
C ALA A 703 21.42 4.05 10.71
N PRO A 704 20.80 3.33 11.67
CA PRO A 704 19.35 3.40 11.90
C PRO A 704 18.89 4.84 12.04
N ARG A 705 17.77 5.18 11.40
CA ARG A 705 17.13 6.48 11.66
C ARG A 705 16.67 6.45 13.11
N LYS A 706 17.13 7.39 13.93
CA LYS A 706 16.58 7.55 15.28
C LYS A 706 15.07 7.80 15.13
N PRO A 707 14.20 7.00 15.76
CA PRO A 707 12.76 7.26 15.75
C PRO A 707 12.53 8.71 16.16
N TYR A 708 11.75 9.44 15.37
CA TYR A 708 11.31 10.76 15.80
C TYR A 708 10.39 10.54 16.99
N VAL A 709 10.90 10.80 18.19
CA VAL A 709 10.10 10.98 19.39
C VAL A 709 9.67 12.44 19.35
N PRO A 710 8.36 12.75 19.15
CA PRO A 710 7.90 14.12 19.22
C PRO A 710 8.31 14.69 20.57
N PRO A 711 8.94 15.87 20.63
CA PRO A 711 9.35 16.45 21.89
C PRO A 711 8.10 16.70 22.73
N THR A 712 8.18 16.32 24.00
CA THR A 712 7.19 16.62 25.04
C THR A 712 6.98 18.13 25.14
N LEU A 713 5.86 18.56 25.73
CA LEU A 713 5.63 19.98 25.97
C LEU A 713 6.78 20.62 26.78
N ASP A 714 7.34 19.89 27.75
CA ASP A 714 8.51 20.30 28.54
C ASP A 714 9.74 20.57 27.69
N GLU A 715 10.09 19.63 26.81
CA GLU A 715 11.22 19.78 25.89
C GLU A 715 11.00 20.95 24.92
N ARG A 716 9.76 21.20 24.50
CA ARG A 716 9.41 22.34 23.65
C ARG A 716 9.51 23.66 24.40
N ILE A 717 9.06 23.74 25.65
CA ILE A 717 9.20 24.92 26.51
C ILE A 717 10.68 25.23 26.75
N ALA A 718 11.46 24.22 27.15
CA ALA A 718 12.88 24.34 27.37
C ALA A 718 13.61 24.80 26.09
N GLY A 719 13.25 24.25 24.93
CA GLY A 719 13.79 24.68 23.64
C GLY A 719 13.41 26.11 23.25
N ALA A 720 12.16 26.52 23.49
CA ALA A 720 11.66 27.86 23.17
C ALA A 720 12.32 28.94 24.03
N MET A 721 12.48 28.69 25.33
CA MET A 721 13.07 29.64 26.28
C MET A 721 14.60 29.58 26.31
N GLY A 722 15.19 28.43 25.96
CA GLY A 722 16.63 28.16 25.94
C GLY A 722 17.37 28.58 24.66
N VAL A 723 16.77 29.38 23.78
CA VAL A 723 17.46 29.96 22.61
C VAL A 723 18.70 30.75 23.07
N LYS A 724 19.83 30.72 22.36
CA LYS A 724 21.03 31.45 22.82
C LYS A 724 20.94 32.96 22.59
N GLY A 725 21.61 33.72 23.48
CA GLY A 725 21.74 35.19 23.44
C GLY A 725 20.92 35.88 24.53
N SER A 726 21.30 37.13 24.86
CA SER A 726 20.56 38.01 25.78
C SER A 726 19.18 38.39 25.22
N ALA A 727 18.30 38.95 26.06
CA ALA A 727 16.99 39.44 25.61
C ALA A 727 17.15 40.45 24.44
N GLN A 728 18.09 41.38 24.56
CA GLN A 728 18.38 42.38 23.52
C GLN A 728 18.93 41.73 22.24
N GLU A 729 19.88 40.81 22.33
CA GLU A 729 20.45 40.15 21.13
C GLU A 729 19.38 39.33 20.38
N ARG A 730 18.47 38.67 21.11
CA ARG A 730 17.36 37.94 20.50
C ARG A 730 16.36 38.90 19.85
N PHE A 731 16.08 40.03 20.50
CA PHE A 731 15.23 41.10 19.97
C PHE A 731 15.81 41.69 18.67
N ASP A 732 17.08 42.08 18.68
CA ASP A 732 17.78 42.66 17.53
C ASP A 732 17.80 41.71 16.31
N ARG A 733 17.83 40.39 16.56
CA ARG A 733 17.72 39.36 15.53
C ARG A 733 16.28 39.15 15.04
N ALA A 734 15.28 39.36 15.91
CA ALA A 734 13.88 39.08 15.61
C ALA A 734 13.22 40.18 14.77
N ILE A 735 13.50 41.46 15.04
CA ILE A 735 12.82 42.59 14.38
C ILE A 735 13.06 42.64 12.87
N PRO A 736 14.30 42.52 12.34
CA PRO A 736 14.52 42.48 10.89
C PRO A 736 13.69 41.39 10.20
N ARG A 737 13.59 40.22 10.84
CA ARG A 737 12.80 39.09 10.33
C ARG A 737 11.30 39.37 10.36
N CYS A 738 10.80 40.01 11.42
CA CYS A 738 9.41 40.47 11.50
C CYS A 738 9.08 41.40 10.32
N ARG A 739 9.97 42.35 10.01
CA ARG A 739 9.82 43.27 8.87
C ARG A 739 9.82 42.58 7.51
N ILE A 740 10.72 41.61 7.31
CA ILE A 740 10.84 40.83 6.06
C ILE A 740 9.65 39.88 5.87
N ASN A 741 9.12 39.31 6.96
CA ASN A 741 8.01 38.37 6.92
C ASN A 741 6.64 39.03 7.08
N LYS A 742 6.55 40.34 7.35
CA LYS A 742 5.28 41.01 7.68
C LYS A 742 4.61 40.31 8.88
N GLN A 743 5.36 40.18 9.96
CA GLN A 743 4.90 39.63 11.24
C GLN A 743 5.13 40.68 12.33
N LYS A 744 4.42 40.54 13.45
CA LYS A 744 4.71 41.22 14.71
C LYS A 744 5.53 40.28 15.61
N LEU A 745 6.26 40.83 16.57
CA LEU A 745 7.00 40.03 17.55
C LEU A 745 6.13 39.86 18.80
N LEU A 746 5.79 38.61 19.13
CA LEU A 746 5.12 38.25 20.37
C LEU A 746 6.16 37.74 21.38
N ILE A 747 6.44 38.55 22.38
CA ILE A 747 7.33 38.21 23.49
C ILE A 747 6.51 37.51 24.57
N VAL A 748 6.97 36.34 24.99
CA VAL A 748 6.40 35.56 26.09
C VAL A 748 7.40 35.59 27.23
N LEU A 749 7.03 36.22 28.35
CA LEU A 749 7.83 36.26 29.57
C LEU A 749 7.25 35.28 30.59
N GLY A 750 8.11 34.68 31.39
CA GLY A 750 7.71 33.92 32.56
C GLY A 750 8.71 32.81 32.92
N LYS A 751 8.47 32.14 34.04
CA LYS A 751 9.29 30.98 34.43
C LYS A 751 8.74 29.71 33.76
N PRO A 752 9.59 28.76 33.35
CA PRO A 752 9.17 27.58 32.59
C PRO A 752 8.13 26.70 33.30
N ASP A 753 8.10 26.72 34.63
CA ASP A 753 7.23 25.92 35.50
C ASP A 753 5.91 26.63 35.87
N GLU A 754 5.74 27.91 35.54
CA GLU A 754 4.51 28.65 35.82
C GLU A 754 3.34 28.09 34.98
N PRO A 755 2.15 27.85 35.59
CA PRO A 755 1.00 27.25 34.90
C PRO A 755 0.59 27.99 33.62
N GLN A 756 0.61 29.33 33.64
CA GLN A 756 0.22 30.18 32.53
C GLN A 756 1.20 30.07 31.35
N VAL A 757 2.51 29.94 31.62
CA VAL A 757 3.52 29.67 30.58
C VAL A 757 3.25 28.32 29.93
N ARG A 758 3.00 27.27 30.72
CA ARG A 758 2.68 25.93 30.19
C ARG A 758 1.41 25.96 29.35
N GLN A 759 0.35 26.63 29.83
CA GLN A 759 -0.92 26.77 29.11
C GLN A 759 -0.73 27.50 27.78
N PHE A 760 -0.03 28.65 27.76
CA PHE A 760 0.27 29.37 26.53
C PHE A 760 1.09 28.52 25.55
N MET A 761 2.10 27.79 26.06
CA MET A 761 2.92 26.92 25.21
C MET A 761 2.12 25.73 24.67
N GLY A 762 1.18 25.19 25.46
CA GLY A 762 0.18 24.23 24.99
C GLY A 762 -0.64 24.81 23.83
N LEU A 763 -1.18 26.04 23.97
CA LEU A 763 -1.88 26.72 22.88
C LEU A 763 -0.99 26.87 21.63
N ARG A 764 0.26 27.32 21.81
CA ARG A 764 1.23 27.51 20.72
C ARG A 764 1.49 26.23 19.91
N TYR A 765 1.59 25.10 20.60
CA TYR A 765 2.11 23.86 20.03
C TYR A 765 1.05 22.82 19.66
N GLU A 766 -0.10 22.86 20.32
CA GLU A 766 -1.11 21.78 20.30
C GLU A 766 -2.49 22.29 19.85
N ASP A 767 -2.80 23.58 20.02
CA ASP A 767 -4.14 24.11 19.73
C ASP A 767 -4.34 24.50 18.25
N SER A 768 -5.49 24.06 17.71
CA SER A 768 -5.83 24.26 16.30
C SER A 768 -6.38 25.65 15.97
N ASP A 769 -6.96 26.37 16.93
CA ASP A 769 -7.51 27.71 16.72
C ASP A 769 -6.42 28.77 16.84
N PHE A 770 -5.51 28.63 17.80
CA PHE A 770 -4.32 29.47 17.89
C PHE A 770 -3.49 29.39 16.60
N ARG A 771 -3.37 28.19 16.02
CA ARG A 771 -2.68 27.98 14.73
C ARG A 771 -3.23 28.84 13.59
N LYS A 772 -4.51 29.25 13.61
CA LYS A 772 -5.12 30.09 12.57
C LYS A 772 -4.64 31.54 12.59
N ILE A 773 -4.13 32.02 13.72
CA ILE A 773 -3.66 33.40 13.90
C ILE A 773 -2.16 33.49 14.19
N ARG A 774 -1.54 32.38 14.62
CA ARG A 774 -0.13 32.31 15.02
C ARG A 774 0.83 32.83 13.96
N ASP A 775 0.55 32.59 12.69
CA ASP A 775 1.51 32.84 11.62
C ASP A 775 1.73 34.35 11.36
N ASP A 776 0.93 35.23 11.97
CA ASP A 776 1.15 36.69 12.03
C ASP A 776 2.16 37.13 13.09
N PHE A 777 2.56 36.22 13.97
CA PHE A 777 3.45 36.51 15.09
C PHE A 777 4.73 35.66 15.06
N LEU A 778 5.88 36.32 15.09
CA LEU A 778 7.14 35.67 15.46
C LEU A 778 7.20 35.59 16.98
N ILE A 779 7.21 34.38 17.54
CA ILE A 779 7.17 34.19 19.00
C ILE A 779 8.58 34.10 19.57
N MET A 780 8.92 35.00 20.49
CA MET A 780 10.14 35.00 21.28
C MET A 780 9.82 34.71 22.75
N ALA A 781 10.23 33.55 23.25
CA ALA A 781 10.05 33.20 24.65
C ALA A 781 11.32 33.48 25.46
N LEU A 782 11.17 34.16 26.60
CA LEU A 782 12.26 34.53 27.50
C LEU A 782 11.96 33.96 28.89
N SER A 783 12.87 33.12 29.40
CA SER A 783 12.77 32.62 30.77
C SER A 783 13.27 33.67 31.75
N THR A 784 12.45 34.01 32.74
CA THR A 784 12.79 34.90 33.85
C THR A 784 13.35 34.15 35.07
N GLU A 785 13.53 32.82 34.96
CA GLU A 785 14.09 31.98 36.02
C GLU A 785 15.59 32.26 36.24
N ASP A 786 16.33 32.54 35.16
CA ASP A 786 17.74 32.95 35.23
C ASP A 786 17.84 34.45 35.59
N PRO A 787 18.45 34.82 36.73
CA PRO A 787 18.59 36.22 37.15
C PRO A 787 19.30 37.10 36.11
N ALA A 788 20.22 36.54 35.31
CA ALA A 788 20.90 37.30 34.26
C ALA A 788 19.94 37.65 33.12
N MET A 789 19.11 36.70 32.70
CA MET A 789 18.07 36.92 31.68
C MET A 789 17.00 37.87 32.21
N ALA A 790 16.56 37.73 33.46
CA ALA A 790 15.58 38.64 34.08
C ALA A 790 16.08 40.10 34.07
N ALA A 791 17.34 40.34 34.44
CA ALA A 791 17.94 41.68 34.38
C ALA A 791 18.07 42.22 32.95
N ASP A 792 18.25 41.36 31.95
CA ASP A 792 18.27 41.78 30.54
C ASP A 792 16.87 42.03 29.98
N VAL A 793 15.84 41.33 30.47
CA VAL A 793 14.43 41.63 30.18
C VAL A 793 14.06 43.01 30.74
N GLU A 794 14.45 43.33 31.98
CA GLU A 794 14.23 44.66 32.57
C GLU A 794 14.81 45.76 31.66
N LYS A 795 16.06 45.62 31.23
CA LYS A 795 16.71 46.59 30.32
C LYS A 795 16.01 46.70 28.97
N LEU A 796 15.57 45.57 28.40
CA LEU A 796 14.86 45.57 27.12
C LEU A 796 13.55 46.37 27.25
N PHE A 797 12.79 46.15 28.32
CA PHE A 797 11.52 46.84 28.55
C PHE A 797 11.72 48.31 28.95
N GLU A 798 12.77 48.66 29.67
CA GLU A 798 13.19 50.06 29.86
C GLU A 798 13.43 50.75 28.52
N GLY A 799 14.00 50.03 27.53
CA GLY A 799 14.16 50.51 26.16
C GLY A 799 12.85 50.78 25.41
N PHE A 800 11.74 50.18 25.86
CA PHE A 800 10.39 50.46 25.36
C PHE A 800 9.66 51.54 26.16
N ASP A 801 10.34 52.23 27.09
CA ASP A 801 9.71 53.10 28.10
C ASP A 801 8.63 52.37 28.94
N ALA A 802 8.78 51.04 29.10
CA ALA A 802 7.89 50.17 29.87
C ALA A 802 8.61 49.63 31.13
N ARG A 803 7.84 49.16 32.11
CA ARG A 803 8.37 48.49 33.30
C ARG A 803 7.75 47.11 33.46
N VAL A 804 8.56 46.17 33.88
CA VAL A 804 8.15 44.81 34.24
C VAL A 804 8.29 44.65 35.75
N ASP A 805 7.19 44.30 36.42
CA ASP A 805 7.14 44.02 37.85
C ASP A 805 7.19 42.51 38.13
N GLU A 806 7.12 42.13 39.40
CA GLU A 806 7.22 40.73 39.83
C GLU A 806 6.11 39.84 39.21
N GLU A 807 4.92 40.39 39.03
CA GLU A 807 3.79 39.71 38.39
C GLU A 807 4.03 39.52 36.88
N SER A 808 4.47 40.57 36.18
CA SER A 808 4.84 40.50 34.75
C SER A 808 6.02 39.56 34.48
N MET A 809 6.93 39.43 35.46
CA MET A 809 8.05 38.48 35.43
C MET A 809 7.62 37.04 35.69
N SER A 810 6.46 36.80 36.32
CA SER A 810 5.90 35.45 36.48
C SER A 810 5.26 34.96 35.18
N PHE A 811 4.45 35.80 34.53
CA PHE A 811 3.92 35.57 33.19
C PHE A 811 3.46 36.91 32.58
N SER A 812 3.88 37.18 31.35
CA SER A 812 3.24 38.23 30.54
C SER A 812 3.46 38.03 29.04
N LEU A 813 2.56 38.63 28.26
CA LEU A 813 2.65 38.69 26.80
C LEU A 813 2.85 40.13 26.36
N ALA A 814 3.86 40.37 25.51
CA ALA A 814 4.11 41.68 24.92
C ALA A 814 4.16 41.61 23.40
N LEU A 815 3.50 42.55 22.73
CA LEU A 815 3.49 42.69 21.29
C LEU A 815 4.35 43.88 20.89
N VAL A 816 5.28 43.62 19.98
CA VAL A 816 6.12 44.63 19.35
C VAL A 816 5.85 44.60 17.85
N ASP A 817 5.75 45.77 17.23
CA ASP A 817 5.54 45.87 15.79
C ASP A 817 6.83 45.61 14.97
N ALA A 818 6.75 45.77 13.65
CA ALA A 818 7.87 45.53 12.75
C ALA A 818 8.93 46.65 12.72
N ASP A 819 8.64 47.78 13.36
CA ASP A 819 9.56 48.90 13.53
C ASP A 819 10.34 48.79 14.85
N GLY A 820 9.86 47.96 15.77
CA GLY A 820 10.49 47.66 17.04
C GLY A 820 9.82 48.35 18.22
N ASP A 821 8.65 48.95 18.01
CA ASP A 821 7.92 49.68 19.04
C ASP A 821 6.95 48.74 19.79
N LEU A 822 6.93 48.86 21.11
CA LEU A 822 5.99 48.13 21.97
C LEU A 822 4.57 48.68 21.76
N ILE A 823 3.67 47.84 21.27
CA ILE A 823 2.28 48.25 20.94
C ILE A 823 1.25 47.72 21.93
N ALA A 824 1.55 46.64 22.65
CA ALA A 824 0.71 46.13 23.74
C ALA A 824 1.54 45.29 24.72
N HIS A 825 1.19 45.32 26.00
CA HIS A 825 1.77 44.48 27.04
C HIS A 825 0.66 44.09 28.02
N SER A 826 0.49 42.80 28.26
CA SER A 826 -0.55 42.25 29.13
C SER A 826 0.06 41.31 30.17
N SER A 827 -0.10 41.68 31.43
CA SER A 827 0.29 40.90 32.62
C SER A 827 -0.89 40.65 33.59
N GLU A 828 -2.09 41.19 33.31
CA GLU A 828 -3.24 41.24 34.24
C GLU A 828 -4.43 40.33 33.82
N VAL A 829 -5.48 40.35 34.67
CA VAL A 829 -6.76 39.58 34.71
C VAL A 829 -7.48 39.40 33.36
N ASP A 830 -7.25 40.24 32.35
CA ASP A 830 -7.97 40.20 31.07
C ASP A 830 -7.65 38.96 30.22
N LEU A 831 -6.51 38.29 30.46
CA LEU A 831 -6.17 37.01 29.82
C LEU A 831 -6.40 35.81 30.74
N ILE A 832 -6.71 36.04 32.02
CA ILE A 832 -6.80 35.00 33.06
C ILE A 832 -8.24 34.90 33.55
N GLU A 833 -8.87 33.76 33.29
CA GLU A 833 -10.21 33.44 33.79
C GLU A 833 -10.11 32.31 34.81
N GLN A 834 -10.66 32.51 36.02
CA GLN A 834 -10.63 31.50 37.10
C GLN A 834 -9.22 30.98 37.45
N ASP A 835 -8.25 31.89 37.52
CA ASP A 835 -6.83 31.60 37.78
C ASP A 835 -6.12 30.77 36.68
N GLU A 836 -6.75 30.58 35.51
CA GLU A 836 -6.16 29.91 34.34
C GLU A 836 -6.09 30.84 33.13
N LEU A 837 -5.10 30.63 32.25
CA LEU A 837 -5.00 31.38 31.00
C LEU A 837 -6.16 31.00 30.06
N SER A 838 -7.02 31.97 29.76
CA SER A 838 -8.15 31.79 28.84
C SER A 838 -7.68 31.77 27.40
N LYS A 839 -7.90 30.63 26.72
CA LYS A 839 -7.62 30.47 25.27
C LYS A 839 -8.33 31.55 24.45
N ASP A 840 -9.61 31.78 24.71
CA ASP A 840 -10.44 32.68 23.91
C ASP A 840 -9.99 34.12 24.11
N ALA A 841 -9.68 34.53 25.34
CA ALA A 841 -9.15 35.86 25.64
C ALA A 841 -7.80 36.11 24.95
N VAL A 842 -6.87 35.15 25.00
CA VAL A 842 -5.57 35.26 24.31
C VAL A 842 -5.75 35.41 22.80
N ILE A 843 -6.61 34.60 22.20
CA ILE A 843 -6.87 34.63 20.75
C ILE A 843 -7.55 35.94 20.34
N GLU A 844 -8.52 36.43 21.11
CA GLU A 844 -9.21 37.70 20.85
C GLU A 844 -8.26 38.89 20.97
N TRP A 845 -7.42 38.91 22.00
CA TRP A 845 -6.40 39.92 22.20
C TRP A 845 -5.37 39.94 21.06
N LEU A 846 -4.90 38.78 20.59
CA LEU A 846 -4.00 38.74 19.43
C LEU A 846 -4.69 39.20 18.14
N ARG A 847 -5.96 38.81 17.93
CA ARG A 847 -6.73 39.23 16.74
C ARG A 847 -6.95 40.73 16.67
N SER A 848 -7.17 41.41 17.81
CA SER A 848 -7.38 42.86 17.83
C SER A 848 -6.15 43.66 17.40
N HIS A 849 -4.99 43.01 17.28
CA HIS A 849 -3.73 43.60 16.85
C HIS A 849 -3.26 43.10 15.48
N LEU A 850 -4.11 42.44 14.69
CA LEU A 850 -3.78 42.07 13.32
C LEU A 850 -3.86 43.28 12.39
N ASP A 851 -2.92 43.37 11.45
CA ASP A 851 -2.99 44.36 10.38
C ASP A 851 -3.97 43.88 9.29
N GLU A 852 -4.41 44.82 8.43
CA GLU A 852 -5.19 44.44 7.25
C GLU A 852 -4.40 43.48 6.35
N PRO A 853 -5.01 42.38 5.86
CA PRO A 853 -4.32 41.45 4.97
C PRO A 853 -3.80 42.14 3.71
N ILE A 854 -2.56 41.85 3.34
CA ILE A 854 -1.97 42.38 2.10
C ILE A 854 -2.70 41.80 0.89
N ASP A 855 -3.08 42.66 -0.06
CA ASP A 855 -3.59 42.27 -1.37
C ASP A 855 -2.41 41.91 -2.29
N ALA A 856 -2.24 40.62 -2.56
CA ALA A 856 -1.14 40.10 -3.37
C ALA A 856 -1.23 40.55 -4.84
N LYS A 857 -2.44 40.72 -5.39
CA LYS A 857 -2.65 41.17 -6.77
C LYS A 857 -2.22 42.63 -6.89
N LYS A 858 -2.61 43.46 -5.93
CA LYS A 858 -2.18 44.85 -5.86
C LYS A 858 -0.67 44.95 -5.68
N LEU A 859 -0.08 44.18 -4.75
CA LEU A 859 1.35 44.14 -4.50
C LEU A 859 2.14 43.79 -5.77
N LEU A 860 1.75 42.73 -6.48
CA LEU A 860 2.38 42.32 -7.73
C LEU A 860 2.26 43.41 -8.80
N SER A 861 1.05 43.96 -9.01
CA SER A 861 0.79 45.01 -9.99
C SER A 861 1.62 46.28 -9.73
N ASP A 862 1.65 46.76 -8.48
CA ASP A 862 2.44 47.93 -8.09
C ASP A 862 3.95 47.68 -8.30
N THR A 863 4.40 46.47 -7.97
CA THR A 863 5.81 46.08 -8.13
C THR A 863 6.20 46.00 -9.59
N LEU A 864 5.36 45.45 -10.47
CA LEU A 864 5.60 45.43 -11.92
C LEU A 864 5.65 46.85 -12.50
N ALA A 865 4.77 47.75 -12.06
CA ALA A 865 4.82 49.16 -12.46
C ALA A 865 6.13 49.84 -12.02
N LYS A 866 6.61 49.55 -10.81
CA LYS A 866 7.91 50.01 -10.31
C LYS A 866 9.07 49.41 -11.11
N ALA A 867 9.04 48.11 -11.38
CA ALA A 867 10.03 47.39 -12.18
C ALA A 867 10.17 48.01 -13.57
N LYS A 868 9.05 48.36 -14.21
CA LYS A 868 9.03 49.05 -15.50
C LYS A 868 9.65 50.44 -15.44
N LYS A 869 9.40 51.20 -14.37
CA LYS A 869 9.98 52.55 -14.17
C LYS A 869 11.48 52.51 -13.90
N GLU A 870 11.93 51.53 -13.12
CA GLU A 870 13.33 51.39 -12.70
C GLU A 870 14.17 50.53 -13.66
N ASN A 871 13.57 50.01 -14.73
CA ASN A 871 14.18 49.04 -15.64
C ASN A 871 14.75 47.81 -14.90
N LYS A 872 13.91 47.20 -14.08
CA LYS A 872 14.20 46.01 -13.28
C LYS A 872 13.25 44.85 -13.62
N ARG A 873 13.59 43.67 -13.13
CA ARG A 873 12.79 42.44 -13.14
C ARG A 873 12.18 42.20 -11.76
N VAL A 874 11.24 41.26 -11.65
CA VAL A 874 10.60 40.94 -10.36
C VAL A 874 10.87 39.50 -9.96
N LEU A 875 11.58 39.29 -8.86
CA LEU A 875 11.71 38.00 -8.18
C LEU A 875 10.50 37.80 -7.27
N VAL A 876 9.62 36.85 -7.63
CA VAL A 876 8.45 36.48 -6.85
C VAL A 876 8.75 35.21 -6.07
N GLN A 877 8.69 35.25 -4.74
CA GLN A 877 8.92 34.10 -3.86
C GLN A 877 7.63 33.65 -3.19
N GLU A 878 7.19 32.43 -3.45
CA GLU A 878 6.21 31.74 -2.61
C GLU A 878 6.83 31.29 -1.29
N THR A 879 6.15 31.57 -0.19
CA THR A 879 6.71 31.44 1.15
C THR A 879 5.64 31.21 2.21
N ALA A 880 6.09 30.93 3.44
CA ALA A 880 5.26 30.92 4.63
C ALA A 880 6.09 31.26 5.87
N ALA A 881 5.48 31.93 6.84
CA ALA A 881 6.10 32.32 8.10
C ALA A 881 6.63 31.16 8.97
N TRP A 882 6.21 29.92 8.71
CA TRP A 882 6.67 28.71 9.41
C TRP A 882 7.73 27.91 8.62
N CYS A 883 8.09 28.35 7.41
CA CYS A 883 8.98 27.60 6.52
C CYS A 883 10.46 27.96 6.76
N GLY A 884 11.22 27.03 7.37
CA GLY A 884 12.67 27.19 7.62
C GLY A 884 13.49 27.55 6.37
N PRO A 885 13.46 26.75 5.29
CA PRO A 885 14.19 27.05 4.05
C PRO A 885 13.78 28.38 3.40
N CYS A 886 12.53 28.81 3.56
CA CYS A 886 12.06 30.09 3.05
C CYS A 886 12.73 31.27 3.78
N HIS A 887 12.96 31.12 5.08
CA HIS A 887 13.71 32.08 5.88
C HIS A 887 15.18 32.13 5.47
N LEU A 888 15.83 30.99 5.25
CA LEU A 888 17.21 30.96 4.75
C LEU A 888 17.35 31.73 3.43
N LEU A 889 16.41 31.55 2.49
CA LEU A 889 16.42 32.30 1.24
C LEU A 889 16.18 33.80 1.48
N SER A 890 15.22 34.17 2.33
CA SER A 890 14.93 35.56 2.66
C SER A 890 16.12 36.26 3.32
N ASP A 891 16.72 35.65 4.33
CA ASP A 891 17.86 36.17 5.07
C ASP A 891 19.09 36.29 4.17
N TYR A 892 19.32 35.31 3.30
CA TYR A 892 20.40 35.34 2.32
C TYR A 892 20.23 36.49 1.30
N LEU A 893 19.02 36.68 0.76
CA LEU A 893 18.75 37.77 -0.18
C LEU A 893 18.89 39.14 0.50
N ASP A 894 18.36 39.30 1.70
CA ASP A 894 18.46 40.55 2.47
C ASP A 894 19.91 40.88 2.85
N GLY A 895 20.72 39.86 3.19
CA GLY A 895 22.15 40.03 3.49
C GLY A 895 23.03 40.28 2.27
N ASN A 896 22.57 40.00 1.04
CA ASN A 896 23.38 40.03 -0.18
C ASN A 896 22.75 40.87 -1.31
N ARG A 897 22.35 42.11 -1.02
CA ARG A 897 21.54 42.99 -1.88
C ARG A 897 22.15 43.44 -3.22
N ALA A 898 23.29 42.90 -3.65
CA ALA A 898 23.88 43.19 -4.97
C ALA A 898 22.92 42.83 -6.13
N TRP A 899 22.04 41.85 -5.92
CA TRP A 899 20.98 41.48 -6.88
C TRP A 899 19.94 42.59 -7.11
N GLU A 900 19.79 43.55 -6.20
CA GLU A 900 18.81 44.64 -6.34
C GLU A 900 19.13 45.61 -7.48
N ALA A 901 20.33 45.52 -8.08
CA ALA A 901 20.67 46.22 -9.30
C ALA A 901 19.66 45.90 -10.42
N ASP A 902 19.28 44.63 -10.54
CA ASP A 902 18.45 44.12 -11.64
C ASP A 902 17.06 43.65 -11.21
N TYR A 903 16.85 43.32 -9.93
CA TYR A 903 15.59 42.71 -9.48
C TYR A 903 14.93 43.49 -8.34
N LEU A 904 13.60 43.51 -8.34
CA LEU A 904 12.76 43.82 -7.19
C LEU A 904 12.27 42.48 -6.62
N TRP A 905 12.21 42.35 -5.30
CA TRP A 905 11.77 41.11 -4.65
C TRP A 905 10.45 41.32 -3.93
N ILE A 906 9.52 40.39 -4.16
CA ILE A 906 8.26 40.30 -3.43
C ILE A 906 8.01 38.89 -2.96
N LYS A 907 7.27 38.80 -1.86
CA LYS A 907 6.89 37.54 -1.21
C LYS A 907 5.40 37.31 -1.41
N MET A 908 5.04 36.06 -1.66
CA MET A 908 3.68 35.54 -1.75
C MET A 908 3.49 34.59 -0.58
N ASP A 909 3.14 35.15 0.57
CA ASP A 909 2.83 34.40 1.79
C ASP A 909 1.37 33.94 1.73
N HIS A 910 1.09 32.74 2.26
CA HIS A 910 -0.26 32.20 2.34
C HIS A 910 -1.29 33.08 3.08
N ARG A 911 -0.82 34.01 3.91
CA ARG A 911 -1.66 35.01 4.60
C ARG A 911 -2.16 36.13 3.69
N PHE A 912 -1.53 36.34 2.54
CA PHE A 912 -1.89 37.43 1.63
C PHE A 912 -3.09 37.03 0.77
N THR A 913 -4.05 37.94 0.64
CA THR A 913 -5.26 37.70 -0.16
C THR A 913 -4.89 37.60 -1.63
N GLY A 914 -5.37 36.56 -2.32
CA GLY A 914 -5.10 36.34 -3.74
C GLY A 914 -3.72 35.75 -4.08
N ALA A 915 -2.84 35.50 -3.08
CA ALA A 915 -1.48 34.99 -3.34
C ALA A 915 -1.49 33.58 -3.91
N ARG A 916 -2.39 32.71 -3.43
CA ARG A 916 -2.49 31.33 -3.88
C ARG A 916 -2.82 31.25 -5.36
N GLU A 917 -3.77 32.04 -5.83
CA GLU A 917 -4.21 32.06 -7.22
C GLU A 917 -3.06 32.50 -8.13
N ILE A 918 -2.34 33.56 -7.74
CA ILE A 918 -1.14 34.02 -8.46
C ILE A 918 -0.09 32.90 -8.53
N MET A 919 0.16 32.21 -7.41
CA MET A 919 1.19 31.16 -7.37
C MET A 919 0.79 29.91 -8.15
N VAL A 920 -0.49 29.55 -8.19
CA VAL A 920 -1.01 28.47 -9.03
C VAL A 920 -0.74 28.77 -10.51
N ASP A 921 -1.04 30.00 -10.95
CA ASP A 921 -0.82 30.44 -12.33
C ASP A 921 0.68 30.48 -12.67
N LEU A 922 1.51 31.02 -11.77
CA LEU A 922 2.96 31.10 -11.97
C LEU A 922 3.62 29.71 -12.01
N ARG A 923 3.14 28.77 -11.21
CA ARG A 923 3.63 27.39 -11.19
C ARG A 923 3.26 26.62 -12.44
N ASP A 924 2.12 26.89 -13.07
CA ASP A 924 1.70 26.26 -14.33
C ASP A 924 1.76 24.71 -14.25
N GLY A 925 1.13 24.15 -13.21
CA GLY A 925 1.13 22.71 -12.93
C GLY A 925 2.39 22.16 -12.26
N SER A 926 3.42 22.99 -12.02
CA SER A 926 4.68 22.55 -11.40
C SER A 926 4.52 22.18 -9.93
N ASN A 927 4.99 20.97 -9.59
CA ASN A 927 5.01 20.42 -8.24
C ASN A 927 6.27 20.85 -7.46
N GLY A 928 6.28 20.63 -6.13
CA GLY A 928 7.43 20.90 -5.26
C GLY A 928 7.12 21.89 -4.13
N GLY A 929 7.86 21.76 -3.01
CA GLY A 929 7.65 22.54 -1.79
C GLY A 929 8.02 24.02 -1.90
N ILE A 930 7.94 24.75 -0.79
CA ILE A 930 8.40 26.15 -0.66
C ILE A 930 9.79 26.19 0.02
N PRO A 931 10.66 27.18 -0.28
CA PRO A 931 10.39 28.32 -1.16
C PRO A 931 10.39 27.89 -2.62
N TRP A 932 9.40 28.37 -3.37
CA TRP A 932 9.40 28.31 -4.83
C TRP A 932 9.46 29.75 -5.33
N PHE A 933 10.18 30.00 -6.41
CA PHE A 933 10.30 31.36 -6.91
C PHE A 933 10.45 31.44 -8.42
N ALA A 934 10.03 32.57 -8.97
CA ALA A 934 10.14 32.89 -10.38
C ALA A 934 10.68 34.30 -10.58
N ILE A 935 11.36 34.50 -11.71
CA ILE A 935 11.77 35.81 -12.18
C ILE A 935 10.83 36.21 -13.30
N LEU A 936 10.17 37.35 -13.13
CA LEU A 936 9.26 37.94 -14.10
C LEU A 936 9.91 39.14 -14.79
N ASP A 937 9.52 39.34 -16.03
CA ASP A 937 9.75 40.56 -16.77
C ASP A 937 8.91 41.74 -16.22
N ALA A 938 9.11 42.95 -16.77
CA ALA A 938 8.40 44.15 -16.28
C ALA A 938 6.91 44.20 -16.70
N ASN A 939 6.48 43.30 -17.58
CA ASN A 939 5.08 43.12 -17.99
C ASN A 939 4.41 41.94 -17.26
N GLY A 940 5.17 41.19 -16.44
CA GLY A 940 4.68 40.04 -15.68
C GLY A 940 4.90 38.70 -16.38
N GLU A 941 5.63 38.64 -17.49
CA GLU A 941 5.95 37.40 -18.19
C GLU A 941 7.03 36.62 -17.43
N LYS A 942 6.83 35.31 -17.27
CA LYS A 942 7.73 34.41 -16.55
C LYS A 942 8.98 34.12 -17.38
N LEU A 943 10.15 34.56 -16.90
CA LEU A 943 11.44 34.37 -17.58
C LEU A 943 12.19 33.12 -17.11
N ALA A 944 12.17 32.86 -15.81
CA ALA A 944 12.84 31.71 -15.20
C ALA A 944 12.10 31.27 -13.93
N THR A 945 12.23 30.00 -13.55
CA THR A 945 11.66 29.45 -12.31
C THR A 945 12.70 28.65 -11.54
N SER A 946 12.43 28.43 -10.26
CA SER A 946 13.24 27.57 -9.41
C SER A 946 13.11 26.08 -9.73
N ASN A 947 12.37 25.68 -10.78
CA ASN A 947 12.36 24.30 -11.23
C ASN A 947 13.60 24.01 -12.08
N HIS A 948 14.35 22.99 -11.68
CA HIS A 948 15.59 22.62 -12.34
C HIS A 948 15.37 22.27 -13.83
N PHE A 949 16.23 22.77 -14.71
CA PHE A 949 16.05 22.66 -16.17
C PHE A 949 16.07 21.22 -16.72
N GLU A 950 16.72 20.28 -16.02
CA GLU A 950 16.74 18.85 -16.37
C GLU A 950 15.66 18.04 -15.64
N SER A 951 15.60 18.11 -14.30
CA SER A 951 14.72 17.23 -13.51
C SER A 951 13.31 17.77 -13.35
N GLY A 952 13.08 19.07 -13.56
CA GLY A 952 11.81 19.73 -13.30
C GLY A 952 11.52 20.00 -11.81
N ASP A 953 12.38 19.54 -10.90
CA ASP A 953 12.15 19.68 -9.45
C ASP A 953 12.45 21.10 -8.96
N ASN A 954 11.67 21.59 -8.00
CA ASN A 954 11.97 22.84 -7.34
C ASN A 954 13.29 22.75 -6.52
N ILE A 955 14.23 23.67 -6.78
CA ILE A 955 15.53 23.72 -6.09
C ILE A 955 15.45 24.22 -4.65
N GLY A 956 14.32 24.82 -4.21
CA GLY A 956 14.15 25.31 -2.85
C GLY A 956 15.17 26.41 -2.48
N PHE A 957 15.67 26.40 -1.23
CA PHE A 957 16.86 27.17 -0.90
C PHE A 957 18.07 26.51 -1.60
N PRO A 958 18.89 27.23 -2.39
CA PRO A 958 19.93 26.61 -3.24
C PRO A 958 21.15 26.13 -2.42
N SER A 959 20.96 25.14 -1.56
CA SER A 959 22.01 24.57 -0.71
C SER A 959 22.87 23.52 -1.42
N SER A 960 22.31 22.79 -2.40
CA SER A 960 23.04 21.77 -3.15
C SER A 960 23.80 22.35 -4.34
N GLN A 961 24.86 21.68 -4.80
CA GLN A 961 25.61 22.08 -5.99
C GLN A 961 24.71 22.17 -7.24
N HIS A 962 23.74 21.26 -7.35
CA HIS A 962 22.74 21.24 -8.42
C HIS A 962 21.83 22.47 -8.36
N GLY A 963 21.29 22.78 -7.18
CA GLY A 963 20.47 23.96 -6.95
C GLY A 963 21.23 25.28 -7.18
N GLN A 964 22.48 25.36 -6.73
CA GLN A 964 23.36 26.52 -6.96
C GLN A 964 23.62 26.75 -8.45
N THR A 965 23.83 25.67 -9.21
CA THR A 965 24.07 25.73 -10.65
C THR A 965 22.83 26.28 -11.37
N HIS A 966 21.65 25.79 -11.03
CA HIS A 966 20.39 26.30 -11.58
C HIS A 966 20.11 27.74 -11.16
N PHE A 967 20.30 28.09 -9.89
CA PHE A 967 20.10 29.48 -9.42
C PHE A 967 21.04 30.46 -10.12
N LYS A 968 22.30 30.09 -10.32
CA LYS A 968 23.26 30.87 -11.13
C LYS A 968 22.75 31.04 -12.56
N LYS A 969 22.27 29.97 -13.18
CA LYS A 969 21.72 30.00 -14.54
C LYS A 969 20.52 30.94 -14.64
N MET A 970 19.57 30.87 -13.70
CA MET A 970 18.42 31.78 -13.67
C MET A 970 18.88 33.24 -13.70
N LEU A 971 19.81 33.61 -12.81
CA LEU A 971 20.32 34.98 -12.75
C LEU A 971 21.09 35.39 -14.01
N LEU A 972 21.88 34.49 -14.59
CA LEU A 972 22.62 34.76 -15.83
C LEU A 972 21.70 35.00 -17.02
N ASP A 973 20.63 34.22 -17.12
CA ASP A 973 19.67 34.30 -18.22
C ASP A 973 18.77 35.54 -18.12
N THR A 974 18.55 36.08 -16.91
CA THR A 974 17.59 37.18 -16.68
C THR A 974 18.21 38.52 -16.30
N LYS A 975 19.54 38.61 -16.12
CA LYS A 975 20.23 39.84 -15.73
C LYS A 975 20.02 40.98 -16.73
N ILE A 976 20.11 42.22 -16.24
CA ILE A 976 20.06 43.46 -17.04
C ILE A 976 21.43 44.16 -16.98
N THR A 977 21.95 44.42 -15.79
CA THR A 977 23.16 45.20 -15.54
C THR A 977 24.23 44.44 -14.75
N MET A 978 23.86 43.42 -13.97
CA MET A 978 24.82 42.61 -13.22
C MET A 978 25.82 41.90 -14.15
N SER A 979 27.08 41.86 -13.75
CA SER A 979 28.14 41.09 -14.40
C SER A 979 28.10 39.60 -14.01
N GLU A 980 28.76 38.75 -14.80
CA GLU A 980 28.88 37.32 -14.47
C GLU A 980 29.70 37.09 -13.19
N ASP A 981 30.66 37.96 -12.90
CA ASP A 981 31.47 37.92 -11.69
C ASP A 981 30.64 38.29 -10.45
N GLU A 982 29.77 39.30 -10.54
CA GLU A 982 28.84 39.64 -9.45
C GLU A 982 27.85 38.52 -9.16
N ILE A 983 27.30 37.89 -10.20
CA ILE A 983 26.40 36.74 -10.05
C ILE A 983 27.15 35.53 -9.48
N SER A 984 28.38 35.28 -9.95
CA SER A 984 29.21 34.19 -9.42
C SER A 984 29.57 34.45 -7.95
N ALA A 985 29.95 35.67 -7.60
CA ALA A 985 30.27 36.04 -6.22
C ALA A 985 29.04 35.94 -5.30
N LEU A 986 27.85 36.27 -5.79
CA LEU A 986 26.59 36.04 -5.07
C LEU A 986 26.43 34.54 -4.79
N VAL A 987 26.43 33.70 -5.82
CA VAL A 987 26.21 32.25 -5.70
C VAL A 987 27.29 31.56 -4.86
N GLU A 988 28.56 31.94 -4.98
CA GLU A 988 29.65 31.37 -4.16
C GLU A 988 29.48 31.64 -2.66
N ARG A 989 28.76 32.69 -2.26
CA ARG A 989 28.46 32.92 -0.83
C ARG A 989 27.51 31.88 -0.24
N LEU A 990 26.72 31.18 -1.07
CA LEU A 990 25.89 30.06 -0.61
C LEU A 990 26.73 28.86 -0.13
N LYS A 991 28.02 28.78 -0.49
CA LYS A 991 28.93 27.73 -0.05
C LYS A 991 29.62 28.01 1.30
N LYS A 992 29.48 29.21 1.86
CA LYS A 992 30.25 29.64 3.04
C LYS A 992 29.56 29.38 4.38
N ASP A 993 28.30 28.93 4.37
CA ASP A 993 27.50 28.69 5.58
C ASP A 993 27.22 27.19 5.82
N GLU A 994 28.23 26.32 5.64
CA GLU A 994 28.22 24.95 6.19
C GLU A 994 28.63 24.92 7.67
#